data_AF-A0AAW0H1M1-F1
#
_entry.id   AF-A0AAW0H1M1-F1
#
_cell.length_a   1.000
_cell.length_b   1.000
_cell.length_c   1.000
_cell.angle_alpha   90.00
_cell.angle_beta   90.00
_cell.angle_gamma   90.00
#
_symmetry.space_group_name_H-M   'P 1'
#
loop_
_entity.id
_entity.type
_entity.pdbx_description
1 polymer ?
#
loop_
_entity_poly.entity_id
_entity_poly.type
_entity_poly.pdbx_seq_one_letter_code
_entity_poly.pdbx_strand_id
1 'polypeptide(L)'
;MMAATVVSRMRMGTRRLPVLWLPLSLLVVVAAAVATEQQVPLVLWSSDRDLWTPVADTHEGHITSDMQLSTYLDPALELGPRNVLLFLQDKLSIEDFTAYGGVFGNKQDSAFSNLENALDLAPSSLVLPAVDWYAISTLTTYLQEKLGASPLHVDLATLKELKLNASLPALLLIRLPYTASSGLMAPREVLTGNDEVIGQVLSTLKSEDVPYTAALTAVRPSRVARDVPMVAGTLGRQLLQTQVAAPMIHPPVSYNDTAPRILFWAQNFSVAYKDEWKDLTSLTFGVENLNLTGSFWNDSFAILSLTYEPLFGATVTFKFILASRFYPVSARYWFTMERLEIHSNGSVAHFNVSQVTGPSIYSFHCEYVSSLSKKGNLLVTNVPSLWQMTLHDFQIQAFNVTGEQFSYASDCAGFFSPGIWMGLLTTLFMLFIFTYGLHMILSLKTMDRFDDHKGPTITLTQIGSGTGARWAGRGGARAAPAHGSFAGAAPATGPPRPAPPRPVFLWTRKDCRCTRSRAGAGSQAPETLPENKRGKKVISECILSGIMSVNGKKVLHMDRNPYYGGESSSITPLEELYKRFQLLEGPPESMGRGRDWNVDLIPKFLMANGQLVKMLLYTEVTRYLDFKVVEGSFVYKGGKIYKVPSTETEALASNLMGMFEKRRFRKFLVFVANFDENDPKTFEGVDPQTTSMRDVYRKFDLGQDVIDFTGHALALYRTDDYLDQPCLETINRIKLYSESLARYGKSPYLYPLYGLGELPQGFARLSAIYGGTYMLNKPVDDIIMENGKVVGVKSEGEVARCKQLICDPSYIPDRVRKAGQVIRIICILSHPIKNTNDANSCQIIIPQNQVNRKSDIYVCMISYAHNVAAQGKYIAIASTTVETAEPEKEVEPALELLEPIDQKFVAISDLYEPIDDGSESQVFCSCSYDATTHFETTCNDIKDIYKRMAGSAFDFENMKRKQNDVFGEADQ
;
A
#
# COMPACT_ATOMS: atom_id res chain seq x y z
N MET A 1 27.18 76.01 11.77
CA MET A 1 26.57 77.25 12.31
C MET A 1 25.24 77.50 11.61
N MET A 2 24.42 78.42 12.14
CA MET A 2 23.14 78.93 11.61
C MET A 2 23.02 78.88 10.07
N ALA A 3 22.03 78.22 9.48
CA ALA A 3 20.59 78.57 9.41
C ALA A 3 20.26 79.64 8.37
N ALA A 4 19.28 79.35 7.50
CA ALA A 4 18.41 80.35 6.86
C ALA A 4 17.12 79.68 6.33
N THR A 5 15.97 80.10 6.87
CA THR A 5 14.62 79.71 6.43
C THR A 5 14.03 80.73 5.46
N VAL A 6 13.18 80.29 4.52
CA VAL A 6 12.07 81.10 3.98
C VAL A 6 10.78 80.28 4.02
N VAL A 7 9.64 80.96 4.23
CA VAL A 7 8.37 80.39 4.72
C VAL A 7 7.19 80.85 3.87
N SER A 8 6.25 79.96 3.55
CA SER A 8 4.78 80.18 3.60
C SER A 8 4.04 78.90 3.19
N ARG A 9 3.39 78.15 4.10
CA ARG A 9 2.09 78.38 4.79
C ARG A 9 0.84 78.21 3.91
N MET A 10 0.17 77.06 4.05
CA MET A 10 -1.27 77.07 4.38
C MET A 10 -1.71 75.89 5.29
N ARG A 11 -2.26 76.30 6.44
CA ARG A 11 -3.12 75.64 7.45
C ARG A 11 -3.12 74.12 7.68
N MET A 12 -2.89 73.80 8.96
CA MET A 12 -3.26 72.57 9.67
C MET A 12 -4.73 72.14 9.46
N GLY A 13 -4.93 70.83 9.36
CA GLY A 13 -6.17 70.13 9.62
C GLY A 13 -5.88 68.79 10.32
N THR A 14 -5.47 68.82 11.58
CA THR A 14 -5.11 67.61 12.35
C THR A 14 -6.33 66.80 12.77
N ARG A 15 -6.69 65.79 11.98
CA ARG A 15 -7.31 64.55 12.48
C ARG A 15 -6.36 63.39 12.18
N ARG A 16 -6.04 62.59 13.20
CA ARG A 16 -5.14 61.44 13.07
C ARG A 16 -5.77 60.43 12.10
N LEU A 17 -5.06 60.11 11.02
CA LEU A 17 -5.43 59.04 10.10
C LEU A 17 -5.35 57.68 10.82
N PRO A 18 -6.25 56.73 10.52
CA PRO A 18 -6.16 55.38 11.05
C PRO A 18 -5.05 54.63 10.32
N VAL A 19 -4.07 54.11 11.06
CA VAL A 19 -3.12 53.12 10.53
C VAL A 19 -3.81 51.76 10.56
N LEU A 20 -4.72 51.56 9.60
CA LEU A 20 -5.20 50.27 9.14
C LEU A 20 -4.63 50.01 7.73
N TRP A 21 -4.53 48.74 7.35
CA TRP A 21 -3.97 48.27 6.06
C TRP A 21 -2.44 48.29 5.92
N LEU A 22 -1.74 47.84 6.97
CA LEU A 22 -0.42 47.19 6.84
C LEU A 22 -0.35 45.83 7.59
N PRO A 23 -1.35 44.95 7.40
CA PRO A 23 -1.10 43.51 7.42
C PRO A 23 -1.75 42.81 6.21
N LEU A 24 -1.36 43.18 5.00
CA LEU A 24 -1.73 42.44 3.77
C LEU A 24 -0.53 42.02 2.91
N SER A 25 0.67 42.54 3.22
CA SER A 25 1.93 42.27 2.50
C SER A 25 2.82 41.21 3.16
N LEU A 26 2.44 40.68 4.33
CA LEU A 26 3.17 39.60 5.02
C LEU A 26 2.44 38.25 5.05
N LEU A 27 1.29 38.15 4.37
CA LEU A 27 0.49 36.91 4.28
C LEU A 27 0.53 36.26 2.89
N VAL A 28 1.33 36.82 1.97
CA VAL A 28 1.56 36.29 0.61
C VAL A 28 2.93 35.59 0.49
N VAL A 29 3.85 35.82 1.44
CA VAL A 29 5.24 35.31 1.38
C VAL A 29 5.44 34.00 2.15
N VAL A 30 4.41 33.50 2.88
CA VAL A 30 4.45 32.19 3.58
C VAL A 30 3.43 31.19 2.99
N ALA A 31 2.71 31.58 1.94
CA ALA A 31 1.84 30.69 1.16
C ALA A 31 2.47 30.26 -0.18
N ALA A 32 3.72 30.64 -0.44
CA ALA A 32 4.42 30.44 -1.72
C ALA A 32 5.68 29.57 -1.63
N ALA A 33 5.78 28.72 -0.59
CA ALA A 33 6.94 27.85 -0.34
C ALA A 33 6.56 26.44 0.17
N VAL A 34 5.35 25.96 -0.20
CA VAL A 34 5.02 24.52 -0.29
C VAL A 34 4.09 24.33 -1.50
N ALA A 35 4.55 24.79 -2.67
CA ALA A 35 4.01 24.32 -3.93
C ALA A 35 4.70 22.99 -4.27
N THR A 36 3.96 22.02 -4.79
CA THR A 36 4.53 20.76 -5.28
C THR A 36 5.37 21.05 -6.53
N GLU A 37 6.69 21.07 -6.42
CA GLU A 37 7.57 21.47 -7.52
C GLU A 37 7.69 20.37 -8.59
N GLN A 38 6.85 20.48 -9.62
CA GLN A 38 6.84 19.62 -10.80
C GLN A 38 7.98 20.03 -11.73
N GLN A 39 9.15 19.41 -11.56
CA GLN A 39 10.35 19.72 -12.35
C GLN A 39 10.40 18.92 -13.66
N VAL A 40 10.89 19.54 -14.74
CA VAL A 40 11.08 18.93 -16.06
C VAL A 40 12.52 19.19 -16.54
N PRO A 41 13.22 18.21 -17.15
CA PRO A 41 14.53 18.45 -17.72
C PRO A 41 14.46 19.26 -19.03
N LEU A 42 15.49 20.06 -19.30
CA LEU A 42 15.69 20.75 -20.57
C LEU A 42 17.11 20.47 -21.09
N VAL A 43 17.19 19.96 -22.32
CA VAL A 43 18.45 19.64 -23.00
C VAL A 43 18.56 20.53 -24.24
N LEU A 44 19.64 21.29 -24.36
CA LEU A 44 19.89 22.25 -25.43
C LEU A 44 21.20 21.90 -26.15
N TRP A 45 21.21 21.98 -27.47
CA TRP A 45 22.42 21.81 -28.28
C TRP A 45 22.36 22.64 -29.56
N SER A 46 23.50 23.06 -30.08
CA SER A 46 23.59 23.92 -31.27
C SER A 46 24.75 23.52 -32.18
N SER A 47 24.64 23.88 -33.46
CA SER A 47 25.72 23.71 -34.45
C SER A 47 26.87 24.71 -34.27
N ASP A 48 26.65 25.83 -33.58
CA ASP A 48 27.66 26.85 -33.34
C ASP A 48 28.37 26.68 -31.99
N ARG A 49 29.55 27.29 -31.85
CA ARG A 49 30.40 27.24 -30.65
C ARG A 49 30.10 28.37 -29.68
N ASP A 50 30.40 28.13 -28.41
CA ASP A 50 30.50 29.14 -27.35
C ASP A 50 29.23 30.01 -27.14
N LEU A 51 28.04 29.46 -27.42
CA LEU A 51 26.75 30.15 -27.25
C LEU A 51 26.26 30.25 -25.80
N TRP A 52 26.67 29.32 -24.93
CA TRP A 52 26.18 29.22 -23.56
C TRP A 52 27.21 29.80 -22.58
N THR A 53 26.77 30.69 -21.68
CA THR A 53 27.63 31.20 -20.61
C THR A 53 27.92 30.09 -19.58
N PRO A 54 29.13 30.02 -19.00
CA PRO A 54 29.44 29.03 -17.97
C PRO A 54 28.48 29.16 -16.78
N VAL A 55 27.79 28.06 -16.45
CA VAL A 55 26.92 28.00 -15.28
C VAL A 55 27.78 28.16 -14.03
N ALA A 56 27.62 29.25 -13.29
CA ALA A 56 28.27 29.45 -12.00
C ALA A 56 27.75 28.39 -11.01
N ASP A 57 28.67 27.72 -10.30
CA ASP A 57 28.45 26.50 -9.50
C ASP A 57 27.08 26.43 -8.79
N THR A 58 26.08 25.86 -9.45
CA THR A 58 24.75 25.61 -8.88
C THR A 58 24.82 24.40 -7.95
N HIS A 59 24.39 24.57 -6.70
CA HIS A 59 24.29 23.47 -5.75
C HIS A 59 23.34 22.36 -6.25
N GLU A 60 23.62 21.10 -5.89
CA GLU A 60 22.74 19.97 -6.20
C GLU A 60 21.31 20.24 -5.69
N GLY A 61 20.31 20.12 -6.57
CA GLY A 61 18.91 20.43 -6.27
C GLY A 61 18.43 21.83 -6.68
N HIS A 62 19.25 22.66 -7.34
CA HIS A 62 18.78 23.94 -7.90
C HIS A 62 17.76 23.75 -9.03
N ILE A 63 16.66 24.51 -9.00
CA ILE A 63 15.61 24.52 -10.04
C ILE A 63 15.75 25.81 -10.85
N THR A 64 15.80 25.68 -12.18
CA THR A 64 15.86 26.84 -13.07
C THR A 64 14.49 27.51 -13.17
N SER A 65 14.41 28.75 -12.69
CA SER A 65 13.23 29.62 -12.81
C SER A 65 13.14 30.32 -14.18
N ASP A 66 11.96 30.81 -14.56
CA ASP A 66 11.70 31.49 -15.86
C ASP A 66 12.72 32.62 -16.17
N MET A 67 12.98 33.50 -15.20
CA MET A 67 13.97 34.58 -15.33
C MET A 67 15.43 34.10 -15.50
N GLN A 68 15.77 32.93 -14.96
CA GLN A 68 17.09 32.33 -15.15
C GLN A 68 17.16 31.65 -16.53
N LEU A 69 16.09 30.95 -16.92
CA LEU A 69 15.95 30.31 -18.23
C LEU A 69 16.08 31.33 -19.37
N SER A 70 15.42 32.48 -19.27
CA SER A 70 15.55 33.56 -20.27
C SER A 70 17.00 34.06 -20.37
N THR A 71 17.70 34.17 -19.24
CA THR A 71 19.12 34.59 -19.19
C THR A 71 20.07 33.58 -19.85
N TYR A 72 19.77 32.27 -19.78
CA TYR A 72 20.53 31.25 -20.49
C TYR A 72 20.21 31.18 -21.99
N LEU A 73 18.96 31.46 -22.38
CA LEU A 73 18.51 31.40 -23.77
C LEU A 73 18.87 32.64 -24.60
N ASP A 74 18.88 33.83 -23.98
CA ASP A 74 19.11 35.09 -24.70
C ASP A 74 20.42 35.14 -25.50
N PRO A 75 21.60 34.78 -24.95
CA PRO A 75 22.84 34.75 -25.72
C PRO A 75 22.78 33.80 -26.92
N ALA A 76 22.16 32.64 -26.78
CA ALA A 76 22.07 31.64 -27.85
C ALA A 76 21.04 32.02 -28.94
N LEU A 77 20.01 32.79 -28.61
CA LEU A 77 19.02 33.30 -29.56
C LEU A 77 19.50 34.58 -30.27
N GLU A 78 20.36 35.38 -29.64
CA GLU A 78 20.92 36.61 -30.22
C GLU A 78 22.20 36.36 -31.06
N LEU A 79 23.07 35.44 -30.62
CA LEU A 79 24.35 35.14 -31.27
C LEU A 79 24.34 33.87 -32.13
N GLY A 80 23.40 32.94 -31.87
CA GLY A 80 23.36 31.63 -32.51
C GLY A 80 22.48 31.55 -33.77
N PRO A 81 22.32 30.33 -34.32
CA PRO A 81 21.52 30.08 -35.51
C PRO A 81 20.05 30.48 -35.34
N ARG A 82 19.51 31.21 -36.33
CA ARG A 82 18.11 31.67 -36.32
C ARG A 82 17.06 30.58 -36.61
N ASN A 83 17.51 29.34 -36.83
CA ASN A 83 16.64 28.17 -36.94
C ASN A 83 16.60 27.45 -35.60
N VAL A 84 15.44 27.47 -34.94
CA VAL A 84 15.24 26.86 -33.63
C VAL A 84 14.28 25.68 -33.74
N LEU A 85 14.72 24.51 -33.26
CA LEU A 85 13.90 23.31 -33.16
C LEU A 85 13.53 23.04 -31.71
N LEU A 86 12.23 22.93 -31.43
CA LEU A 86 11.71 22.56 -30.12
C LEU A 86 11.04 21.18 -30.21
N PHE A 87 11.72 20.17 -29.69
CA PHE A 87 11.17 18.84 -29.44
C PHE A 87 10.44 18.87 -28.10
N LEU A 88 9.12 18.73 -28.16
CA LEU A 88 8.24 18.81 -26.98
C LEU A 88 7.55 17.46 -26.75
N GLN A 89 7.97 16.74 -25.71
CA GLN A 89 7.33 15.48 -25.30
C GLN A 89 6.08 15.71 -24.44
N ASP A 90 5.07 14.85 -24.52
CA ASP A 90 3.91 14.98 -23.61
C ASP A 90 4.30 14.74 -22.14
N LYS A 91 5.29 13.85 -21.90
CA LYS A 91 5.83 13.52 -20.58
C LYS A 91 7.33 13.18 -20.63
N LEU A 92 8.13 13.73 -19.71
CA LEU A 92 9.55 13.36 -19.50
C LEU A 92 9.99 13.71 -18.08
N SER A 93 10.89 12.93 -17.47
CA SER A 93 11.58 13.29 -16.23
C SER A 93 13.05 12.86 -16.26
N ILE A 94 13.87 13.42 -15.35
CA ILE A 94 15.27 13.01 -15.20
C ILE A 94 15.42 11.52 -14.87
N GLU A 95 14.43 10.92 -14.20
CA GLU A 95 14.40 9.48 -13.92
C GLU A 95 14.32 8.61 -15.19
N ASP A 96 13.72 9.09 -16.29
CA ASP A 96 13.67 8.31 -17.53
C ASP A 96 15.05 8.22 -18.19
N PHE A 97 15.85 9.29 -18.12
CA PHE A 97 17.24 9.28 -18.58
C PHE A 97 18.11 8.34 -17.74
N THR A 98 17.89 8.24 -16.42
CA THR A 98 18.65 7.31 -15.58
C THR A 98 18.15 5.86 -15.67
N ALA A 99 16.87 5.63 -15.96
CA ALA A 99 16.28 4.30 -16.07
C ALA A 99 16.44 3.66 -17.45
N TYR A 100 16.50 4.46 -18.53
CA TYR A 100 16.55 3.99 -19.92
C TYR A 100 17.77 4.48 -20.71
N GLY A 101 18.58 5.40 -20.16
CA GLY A 101 19.89 5.76 -20.71
C GLY A 101 20.99 4.78 -20.31
N GLY A 102 22.05 4.68 -21.12
CA GLY A 102 23.13 3.68 -21.00
C GLY A 102 24.11 3.85 -19.83
N VAL A 103 23.66 4.36 -18.68
CA VAL A 103 24.49 4.87 -17.56
C VAL A 103 25.40 3.80 -16.92
N PHE A 104 25.01 2.51 -16.97
CA PHE A 104 25.77 1.39 -16.38
C PHE A 104 26.63 0.60 -17.39
N GLY A 105 27.15 1.27 -18.43
CA GLY A 105 28.19 0.70 -19.32
C GLY A 105 27.69 -0.14 -20.49
N ASN A 106 26.40 -0.49 -20.54
CA ASN A 106 25.76 -1.12 -21.71
C ASN A 106 25.24 -0.05 -22.71
N LYS A 107 26.16 0.66 -23.38
CA LYS A 107 25.80 1.66 -24.41
C LYS A 107 24.95 1.10 -25.57
N GLN A 108 24.99 -0.21 -25.82
CA GLN A 108 24.20 -0.85 -26.88
C GLN A 108 22.70 -1.00 -26.56
N ASP A 109 22.27 -0.74 -25.32
CA ASP A 109 20.88 -0.94 -24.87
C ASP A 109 20.15 0.38 -24.51
N SER A 110 20.79 1.54 -24.74
CA SER A 110 20.23 2.87 -24.43
C SER A 110 19.03 3.22 -25.33
N ALA A 111 17.97 3.76 -24.74
CA ALA A 111 16.80 4.24 -25.47
C ALA A 111 17.01 5.62 -26.15
N PHE A 112 18.11 6.33 -25.84
CA PHE A 112 18.39 7.70 -26.28
C PHE A 112 19.65 7.79 -27.17
N SER A 113 19.89 6.76 -27.98
CA SER A 113 21.12 6.59 -28.76
C SER A 113 21.41 7.72 -29.75
N ASN A 114 20.39 8.27 -30.40
CA ASN A 114 20.54 9.35 -31.38
C ASN A 114 20.74 10.70 -30.68
N LEU A 115 20.07 10.93 -29.55
CA LEU A 115 20.26 12.10 -28.71
C LEU A 115 21.67 12.12 -28.06
N GLU A 116 22.15 11.00 -27.52
CA GLU A 116 23.52 10.87 -27.00
C GLU A 116 24.56 11.22 -28.09
N ASN A 117 24.41 10.64 -29.29
CA ASN A 117 25.28 10.95 -30.43
C ASN A 117 25.17 12.42 -30.89
N ALA A 118 23.99 13.05 -30.80
CA ALA A 118 23.79 14.45 -31.15
C ALA A 118 24.52 15.39 -30.18
N LEU A 119 24.49 15.08 -28.87
CA LEU A 119 25.19 15.83 -27.83
C LEU A 119 26.72 15.66 -27.92
N ASP A 120 27.21 14.44 -28.16
CA ASP A 120 28.64 14.16 -28.34
C ASP A 120 29.22 14.83 -29.60
N LEU A 121 28.39 15.10 -30.63
CA LEU A 121 28.79 15.76 -31.87
C LEU A 121 28.55 17.27 -31.89
N ALA A 122 27.79 17.82 -30.94
CA ALA A 122 27.44 19.24 -30.91
C ALA A 122 28.61 20.13 -30.46
N PRO A 123 28.97 21.19 -31.21
CA PRO A 123 30.01 22.13 -30.78
C PRO A 123 29.66 22.95 -29.53
N SER A 124 28.38 23.04 -29.16
CA SER A 124 27.94 23.54 -27.85
C SER A 124 26.67 22.84 -27.37
N SER A 125 26.62 22.50 -26.08
CA SER A 125 25.46 21.89 -25.43
C SER A 125 25.29 22.39 -23.99
N LEU A 126 24.07 22.38 -23.50
CA LEU A 126 23.67 22.79 -22.14
C LEU A 126 22.57 21.85 -21.64
N VAL A 127 22.76 21.27 -20.46
CA VAL A 127 21.79 20.37 -19.82
C VAL A 127 21.34 20.99 -18.51
N LEU A 128 20.05 21.31 -18.41
CA LEU A 128 19.42 21.78 -17.18
C LEU A 128 18.56 20.64 -16.60
N PRO A 129 19.04 19.95 -15.54
CA PRO A 129 18.39 18.74 -15.02
C PRO A 129 17.03 19.01 -14.37
N ALA A 130 16.82 20.22 -13.85
CA ALA A 130 15.58 20.68 -13.25
C ALA A 130 15.24 22.10 -13.72
N VAL A 131 14.14 22.22 -14.48
CA VAL A 131 13.50 23.49 -14.86
C VAL A 131 12.07 23.47 -14.32
N ASP A 132 11.58 24.64 -13.90
CA ASP A 132 10.19 24.83 -13.46
C ASP A 132 9.21 24.51 -14.59
N TRP A 133 8.23 23.66 -14.29
CA TRP A 133 6.97 23.47 -15.03
C TRP A 133 6.52 24.69 -15.82
N TYR A 134 6.35 25.79 -15.09
CA TYR A 134 5.61 26.95 -15.57
C TYR A 134 6.43 27.72 -16.60
N ALA A 135 7.76 27.78 -16.40
CA ALA A 135 8.72 28.35 -17.35
C ALA A 135 8.76 27.58 -18.69
N ILE A 136 8.60 26.25 -18.67
CA ILE A 136 8.49 25.48 -19.92
C ILE A 136 7.15 25.74 -20.63
N SER A 137 6.06 25.99 -19.88
CA SER A 137 4.76 26.34 -20.49
C SER A 137 4.75 27.70 -21.21
N THR A 138 5.61 28.65 -20.78
CA THR A 138 5.78 29.96 -21.42
C THR A 138 6.85 29.96 -22.53
N LEU A 139 7.74 28.97 -22.57
CA LEU A 139 8.88 28.88 -23.50
C LEU A 139 8.51 29.01 -24.99
N THR A 140 7.41 28.39 -25.43
CA THR A 140 7.02 28.47 -26.86
C THR A 140 6.63 29.90 -27.26
N THR A 141 5.96 30.62 -26.37
CA THR A 141 5.60 32.04 -26.56
C THR A 141 6.85 32.93 -26.51
N TYR A 142 7.77 32.65 -25.59
CA TYR A 142 9.06 33.36 -25.47
C TYR A 142 9.88 33.28 -26.76
N LEU A 143 10.03 32.08 -27.32
CA LEU A 143 10.74 31.86 -28.59
C LEU A 143 10.04 32.55 -29.76
N GLN A 144 8.70 32.54 -29.81
CA GLN A 144 7.93 33.24 -30.84
C GLN A 144 8.13 34.76 -30.78
N GLU A 145 8.14 35.36 -29.59
CA GLU A 145 8.34 36.81 -29.41
C GLU A 145 9.78 37.24 -29.79
N LYS A 146 10.80 36.47 -29.35
CA LYS A 146 12.21 36.78 -29.61
C LYS A 146 12.63 36.54 -31.08
N LEU A 147 12.14 35.49 -31.73
CA LEU A 147 12.47 35.17 -33.13
C LEU A 147 11.61 35.96 -34.14
N GLY A 148 10.46 36.50 -33.71
CA GLY A 148 9.49 37.16 -34.59
C GLY A 148 8.82 36.21 -35.60
N ALA A 149 8.92 34.90 -35.38
CA ALA A 149 8.45 33.84 -36.28
C ALA A 149 7.38 32.98 -35.59
N SER A 150 6.27 32.71 -36.29
CA SER A 150 5.21 31.83 -35.78
C SER A 150 5.67 30.37 -35.71
N PRO A 151 5.37 29.62 -34.64
CA PRO A 151 5.76 28.22 -34.50
C PRO A 151 5.10 27.34 -35.56
N LEU A 152 5.89 26.81 -36.48
CA LEU A 152 5.44 25.84 -37.47
C LEU A 152 5.38 24.46 -36.81
N HIS A 153 4.19 23.89 -36.74
CA HIS A 153 4.02 22.50 -36.30
C HIS A 153 4.40 21.58 -37.46
N VAL A 154 5.38 20.70 -37.27
CA VAL A 154 5.92 19.87 -38.36
C VAL A 154 5.69 18.39 -38.10
N ASP A 155 4.86 17.78 -38.94
CA ASP A 155 4.76 16.33 -39.04
C ASP A 155 5.91 15.76 -39.87
N LEU A 156 6.29 14.51 -39.60
CA LEU A 156 7.45 13.83 -40.21
C LEU A 156 7.42 13.81 -41.76
N ALA A 157 6.23 13.84 -42.36
CA ALA A 157 6.04 13.90 -43.80
C ALA A 157 6.34 15.30 -44.38
N THR A 158 5.82 16.36 -43.77
CA THR A 158 6.06 17.77 -44.15
C THR A 158 7.51 18.21 -44.02
N LEU A 159 8.28 17.56 -43.15
CA LEU A 159 9.69 17.91 -42.89
C LEU A 159 10.59 17.73 -44.13
N LYS A 160 10.21 16.87 -45.09
CA LYS A 160 10.93 16.66 -46.36
C LYS A 160 10.60 17.68 -47.46
N GLU A 161 9.55 18.47 -47.28
CA GLU A 161 9.11 19.49 -48.25
C GLU A 161 9.54 20.91 -47.83
N LEU A 162 9.99 21.07 -46.59
CA LEU A 162 10.41 22.33 -45.99
C LEU A 162 11.85 22.70 -46.36
N LYS A 163 12.01 23.60 -47.33
CA LYS A 163 13.30 24.25 -47.61
C LYS A 163 13.60 25.33 -46.58
N LEU A 164 14.40 25.00 -45.59
CA LEU A 164 14.88 25.97 -44.59
C LEU A 164 15.94 26.88 -45.20
N ASN A 165 15.97 28.15 -44.77
CA ASN A 165 16.87 29.17 -45.32
C ASN A 165 17.64 29.81 -44.17
N ALA A 166 18.97 29.78 -44.23
CA ALA A 166 19.85 30.33 -43.19
C ALA A 166 19.66 31.83 -42.88
N SER A 167 18.93 32.57 -43.72
CA SER A 167 18.71 34.02 -43.58
C SER A 167 17.39 34.44 -42.93
N LEU A 168 16.40 33.54 -42.82
CA LEU A 168 15.08 33.84 -42.21
C LEU A 168 14.92 33.04 -40.91
N PRO A 169 14.42 33.64 -39.81
CA PRO A 169 14.18 32.91 -38.58
C PRO A 169 13.04 31.91 -38.74
N ALA A 170 13.24 30.69 -38.27
CA ALA A 170 12.26 29.62 -38.30
C ALA A 170 12.19 28.92 -36.94
N LEU A 171 10.97 28.76 -36.41
CA LEU A 171 10.70 28.03 -35.17
C LEU A 171 9.90 26.77 -35.52
N LEU A 172 10.52 25.61 -35.41
CA LEU A 172 9.91 24.31 -35.71
C LEU A 172 9.52 23.60 -34.40
N LEU A 173 8.22 23.37 -34.21
CA LEU A 173 7.69 22.66 -33.06
C LEU A 173 7.37 21.22 -33.45
N ILE A 174 8.07 20.27 -32.83
CA ILE A 174 7.92 18.84 -33.07
C ILE A 174 7.35 18.22 -31.79
N ARG A 175 6.08 17.84 -31.83
CA ARG A 175 5.43 17.15 -30.70
C ARG A 175 5.75 15.66 -30.75
N LEU A 176 6.36 15.17 -29.67
CA LEU A 176 6.72 13.76 -29.50
C LEU A 176 5.72 13.13 -28.52
N PRO A 177 4.85 12.21 -28.96
CA PRO A 177 3.80 11.68 -28.11
C PRO A 177 4.37 10.85 -26.95
N TYR A 178 3.75 10.97 -25.78
CA TYR A 178 3.93 10.02 -24.68
C TYR A 178 2.56 9.47 -24.28
N THR A 179 2.37 8.16 -24.45
CA THR A 179 1.06 7.52 -24.59
C THR A 179 0.01 7.94 -23.56
N ALA A 180 -0.91 8.80 -24.00
CA ALA A 180 -2.20 9.07 -23.38
C ALA A 180 -3.35 8.48 -24.21
N SER A 181 -3.15 7.28 -24.77
CA SER A 181 -4.20 6.51 -25.45
C SER A 181 -3.87 5.01 -25.45
N SER A 182 -4.71 4.23 -24.77
CA SER A 182 -5.20 2.86 -25.08
C SER A 182 -4.28 1.75 -25.67
N GLY A 183 -2.97 1.93 -25.82
CA GLY A 183 -2.04 0.99 -26.47
C GLY A 183 -1.10 0.24 -25.50
N LEU A 184 -0.91 -1.07 -25.74
CA LEU A 184 -0.05 -1.97 -24.98
C LEU A 184 1.43 -1.91 -25.47
N MET A 185 2.12 -0.79 -25.29
CA MET A 185 3.58 -0.70 -25.51
C MET A 185 4.32 -0.27 -24.26
N ALA A 186 5.55 -0.76 -24.09
CA ALA A 186 6.37 -0.45 -22.93
C ALA A 186 6.93 0.99 -23.03
N PRO A 187 7.08 1.74 -21.91
CA PRO A 187 7.61 3.11 -21.94
C PRO A 187 8.97 3.24 -22.65
N ARG A 188 9.80 2.19 -22.57
CA ARG A 188 11.09 2.11 -23.28
C ARG A 188 10.93 2.15 -24.81
N GLU A 189 9.97 1.42 -25.37
CA GLU A 189 9.75 1.32 -26.82
C GLU A 189 9.28 2.67 -27.39
N VAL A 190 8.44 3.39 -26.64
CA VAL A 190 7.98 4.76 -27.00
C VAL A 190 9.15 5.75 -26.98
N LEU A 191 10.02 5.68 -25.97
CA LEU A 191 11.20 6.55 -25.90
C LEU A 191 12.20 6.26 -27.03
N THR A 192 12.44 4.98 -27.37
CA THR A 192 13.28 4.61 -28.52
C THR A 192 12.68 5.08 -29.85
N GLY A 193 11.36 4.95 -30.06
CA GLY A 193 10.71 5.50 -31.26
C GLY A 193 10.80 7.02 -31.35
N ASN A 194 10.72 7.73 -30.22
CA ASN A 194 10.92 9.18 -30.16
C ASN A 194 12.39 9.58 -30.45
N ASP A 195 13.37 8.79 -30.01
CA ASP A 195 14.80 8.98 -30.32
C ASP A 195 15.11 8.74 -31.82
N GLU A 196 14.48 7.75 -32.44
CA GLU A 196 14.55 7.53 -33.89
C GLU A 196 14.01 8.73 -34.69
N VAL A 197 12.90 9.35 -34.24
CA VAL A 197 12.36 10.57 -34.85
C VAL A 197 13.37 11.72 -34.75
N ILE A 198 13.99 11.94 -33.57
CA ILE A 198 15.03 12.96 -33.39
C ILE A 198 16.19 12.71 -34.38
N GLY A 199 16.67 11.46 -34.49
CA GLY A 199 17.72 11.10 -35.45
C GLY A 199 17.37 11.38 -36.92
N GLN A 200 16.12 11.15 -37.33
CA GLN A 200 15.66 11.45 -38.69
C GLN A 200 15.59 12.95 -38.99
N VAL A 201 15.18 13.78 -38.02
CA VAL A 201 15.16 15.23 -38.17
C VAL A 201 16.58 15.79 -38.27
N LEU A 202 17.48 15.39 -37.37
CA LEU A 202 18.86 15.88 -37.35
C LEU A 202 19.66 15.43 -38.58
N SER A 203 19.43 14.23 -39.10
CA SER A 203 20.07 13.76 -40.34
C SER A 203 19.58 14.51 -41.58
N THR A 204 18.31 14.93 -41.61
CA THR A 204 17.76 15.78 -42.69
C THR A 204 18.43 17.15 -42.69
N LEU A 205 18.49 17.83 -41.53
CA LEU A 205 19.18 19.13 -41.40
C LEU A 205 20.66 19.06 -41.77
N LYS A 206 21.35 17.99 -41.37
CA LYS A 206 22.75 17.74 -41.72
C LYS A 206 22.96 17.50 -43.23
N SER A 207 21.94 17.06 -43.95
CA SER A 207 22.01 16.90 -45.41
C SER A 207 21.80 18.21 -46.18
N GLU A 208 21.17 19.21 -45.56
CA GLU A 208 20.94 20.55 -46.15
C GLU A 208 21.97 21.61 -45.70
N ASP A 209 22.91 21.24 -44.80
CA ASP A 209 23.96 22.12 -44.24
C ASP A 209 23.42 23.40 -43.57
N VAL A 210 22.25 23.28 -42.93
CA VAL A 210 21.57 24.39 -42.27
C VAL A 210 22.00 24.47 -40.79
N PRO A 211 22.54 25.60 -40.30
CA PRO A 211 22.87 25.76 -38.89
C PRO A 211 21.58 25.89 -38.06
N TYR A 212 21.57 25.29 -36.87
CA TYR A 212 20.39 25.18 -36.00
C TYR A 212 20.74 25.16 -34.52
N THR A 213 19.78 25.57 -33.69
CA THR A 213 19.75 25.33 -32.25
C THR A 213 18.54 24.46 -31.91
N ALA A 214 18.74 23.38 -31.17
CA ALA A 214 17.72 22.42 -30.81
C ALA A 214 17.53 22.34 -29.29
N ALA A 215 16.27 22.16 -28.88
CA ALA A 215 15.83 22.05 -27.50
C ALA A 215 14.95 20.80 -27.35
N LEU A 216 15.22 19.95 -26.37
CA LEU A 216 14.36 18.85 -25.95
C LEU A 216 13.86 19.10 -24.53
N THR A 217 12.54 19.12 -24.36
CA THR A 217 11.88 19.19 -23.06
C THR A 217 10.50 18.52 -23.16
N ALA A 218 9.73 18.55 -22.09
CA ALA A 218 8.35 18.06 -22.10
C ALA A 218 7.34 19.14 -21.71
N VAL A 219 6.08 18.84 -22.03
CA VAL A 219 4.95 19.22 -21.20
C VAL A 219 5.14 18.50 -19.86
N ARG A 220 4.44 17.41 -19.52
CA ARG A 220 4.32 16.88 -18.13
C ARG A 220 5.60 16.21 -17.56
N PRO A 221 5.85 16.22 -16.23
CA PRO A 221 6.78 15.25 -15.66
C PRO A 221 6.20 13.83 -15.85
N SER A 222 7.02 12.88 -16.28
CA SER A 222 6.56 11.49 -16.51
C SER A 222 6.23 10.76 -15.21
N ARG A 223 6.94 11.10 -14.14
CA ARG A 223 6.72 10.64 -12.78
C ARG A 223 6.54 11.88 -11.91
N VAL A 224 5.44 11.94 -11.18
CA VAL A 224 5.36 12.83 -10.02
C VAL A 224 6.31 12.24 -9.00
N ALA A 225 7.42 12.93 -8.73
CA ALA A 225 8.28 12.59 -7.60
C ALA A 225 7.37 12.45 -6.38
N ARG A 226 7.38 11.26 -5.76
CA ARG A 226 6.71 11.13 -4.47
C ARG A 226 7.45 12.08 -3.54
N ASP A 227 6.72 13.04 -2.99
CA ASP A 227 6.90 13.37 -1.59
C ASP A 227 6.81 12.03 -0.83
N VAL A 228 7.96 11.44 -0.56
CA VAL A 228 8.25 11.05 0.80
C VAL A 228 8.48 12.40 1.48
N PRO A 229 7.46 13.02 2.11
CA PRO A 229 7.80 14.02 3.09
C PRO A 229 8.66 13.27 4.08
N MET A 230 9.89 13.74 4.28
CA MET A 230 10.79 13.15 5.26
C MET A 230 10.24 13.55 6.64
N VAL A 231 9.14 12.89 7.03
CA VAL A 231 8.52 12.89 8.35
C VAL A 231 9.46 12.12 9.27
N ALA A 232 10.62 12.73 9.45
CA ALA A 232 11.65 12.34 10.37
C ALA A 232 11.18 12.83 11.74
N GLY A 233 10.19 12.12 12.27
CA GLY A 233 9.39 12.48 13.45
C GLY A 233 7.95 12.02 13.26
N THR A 234 7.58 10.90 13.90
CA THR A 234 6.26 10.21 13.86
C THR A 234 5.98 9.16 12.77
N LEU A 235 6.97 8.30 12.46
CA LEU A 235 6.68 6.94 11.92
C LEU A 235 6.50 5.89 13.04
N GLY A 236 5.70 6.25 14.05
CA GLY A 236 5.07 5.30 14.97
C GLY A 236 3.74 4.84 14.37
N ARG A 237 3.47 3.53 14.37
CA ARG A 237 2.15 3.01 13.94
C ARG A 237 1.06 3.52 14.89
N GLN A 238 0.16 4.39 14.43
CA GLN A 238 -1.02 4.79 15.19
C GLN A 238 -2.30 4.30 14.51
N LEU A 239 -2.59 2.99 14.63
CA LEU A 239 -3.91 2.38 14.35
C LEU A 239 -3.95 0.91 14.83
N LEU A 240 -3.94 0.72 16.15
CA LEU A 240 -4.58 -0.41 16.88
C LEU A 240 -4.36 -0.26 18.40
N GLN A 241 -4.55 0.96 18.90
CA GLN A 241 -4.82 1.16 20.32
C GLN A 241 -6.34 1.19 20.47
N THR A 242 -6.87 0.38 21.38
CA THR A 242 -8.26 0.49 21.82
C THR A 242 -8.58 1.96 22.09
N GLN A 243 -9.77 2.42 21.71
CA GLN A 243 -10.30 3.67 22.24
C GLN A 243 -10.65 3.46 23.72
N VAL A 244 -9.62 3.35 24.56
CA VAL A 244 -9.67 3.80 25.95
C VAL A 244 -10.18 5.23 25.85
N ALA A 245 -11.25 5.54 26.60
CA ALA A 245 -11.96 6.81 26.50
C ALA A 245 -10.96 7.96 26.40
N ALA A 246 -11.12 8.81 25.38
CA ALA A 246 -10.13 9.83 25.00
C ALA A 246 -9.59 10.49 26.27
N PRO A 247 -8.29 10.31 26.60
CA PRO A 247 -7.75 10.84 27.83
C PRO A 247 -8.00 12.34 27.80
N MET A 248 -8.55 12.89 28.89
CA MET A 248 -8.82 14.31 28.98
C MET A 248 -7.48 15.02 28.71
N ILE A 249 -7.40 15.75 27.59
CA ILE A 249 -6.21 16.53 27.26
C ILE A 249 -6.23 17.72 28.21
N HIS A 250 -5.63 17.49 29.36
CA HIS A 250 -5.49 18.49 30.40
C HIS A 250 -4.53 19.59 29.93
N PRO A 251 -4.81 20.86 30.26
CA PRO A 251 -3.95 21.98 29.88
C PRO A 251 -2.55 21.84 30.51
N PRO A 252 -1.50 22.39 29.88
CA PRO A 252 -0.16 22.42 30.46
C PRO A 252 -0.15 23.22 31.76
N VAL A 253 0.67 22.80 32.72
CA VAL A 253 0.89 23.58 33.94
C VAL A 253 1.67 24.83 33.56
N SER A 254 1.01 25.99 33.70
CA SER A 254 1.63 27.30 33.47
C SER A 254 1.93 27.99 34.79
N TYR A 255 3.21 28.33 35.01
CA TYR A 255 3.58 29.25 36.07
C TYR A 255 3.44 30.69 35.57
N ASN A 256 2.46 31.40 36.14
CA ASN A 256 2.09 32.76 35.78
C ASN A 256 2.49 33.74 36.90
N ASP A 257 3.16 34.83 36.52
CA ASP A 257 3.45 35.98 37.40
C ASP A 257 2.74 37.23 36.85
N THR A 258 3.15 37.67 35.65
CA THR A 258 2.45 38.68 34.83
C THR A 258 2.11 38.19 33.42
N ALA A 259 2.74 37.10 32.99
CA ALA A 259 2.56 36.38 31.73
C ALA A 259 3.01 34.92 31.98
N PRO A 260 2.65 33.94 31.14
CA PRO A 260 3.17 32.57 31.25
C PRO A 260 4.69 32.57 31.04
N ARG A 261 5.46 32.05 32.02
CA ARG A 261 6.94 32.04 31.98
C ARG A 261 7.56 30.65 31.88
N ILE A 262 6.87 29.65 32.41
CA ILE A 262 7.29 28.25 32.40
C ILE A 262 6.05 27.42 32.06
N LEU A 263 6.16 26.58 31.03
CA LEU A 263 5.16 25.59 30.66
C LEU A 263 5.74 24.19 30.91
N PHE A 264 4.94 23.32 31.53
CA PHE A 264 5.29 21.93 31.79
C PHE A 264 4.10 21.01 31.49
N TRP A 265 4.35 19.92 30.76
CA TRP A 265 3.36 18.93 30.40
C TRP A 265 3.99 17.53 30.33
N ALA A 266 3.19 16.51 30.67
CA ALA A 266 3.54 15.10 30.51
C ALA A 266 2.26 14.26 30.39
N GLN A 267 2.25 13.24 29.53
CA GLN A 267 1.11 12.32 29.39
C GLN A 267 1.00 11.36 30.59
N ASN A 268 2.12 10.99 31.20
CA ASN A 268 2.14 10.28 32.48
C ASN A 268 3.26 10.81 33.37
N PHE A 269 2.94 11.15 34.62
CA PHE A 269 3.90 11.49 35.66
C PHE A 269 3.75 10.51 36.84
N SER A 270 4.56 9.44 36.82
CA SER A 270 4.57 8.42 37.87
C SER A 270 5.86 8.48 38.70
N VAL A 271 5.70 8.35 40.01
CA VAL A 271 6.80 8.40 41.00
C VAL A 271 6.70 7.20 41.93
N ALA A 272 7.85 6.59 42.23
CA ALA A 272 7.96 5.52 43.20
C ALA A 272 8.85 5.88 44.38
N TYR A 273 8.47 5.39 45.55
CA TYR A 273 9.28 5.42 46.76
C TYR A 273 9.32 4.01 47.37
N LYS A 274 10.52 3.43 47.51
CA LYS A 274 10.71 2.05 48.02
C LYS A 274 9.82 1.02 47.30
N ASP A 275 9.81 1.08 45.97
CA ASP A 275 9.04 0.22 45.05
C ASP A 275 7.50 0.36 45.10
N GLU A 276 6.94 1.23 45.95
CA GLU A 276 5.53 1.63 45.87
C GLU A 276 5.37 2.73 44.80
N TRP A 277 4.66 2.44 43.70
CA TRP A 277 4.39 3.39 42.61
C TRP A 277 3.09 4.16 42.82
N LYS A 278 3.12 5.48 42.57
CA LYS A 278 1.94 6.35 42.49
C LYS A 278 1.96 7.18 41.22
N ASP A 279 0.83 7.18 40.52
CA ASP A 279 0.56 8.07 39.39
C ASP A 279 0.06 9.41 39.92
N LEU A 280 0.70 10.50 39.48
CA LEU A 280 0.40 11.88 39.88
C LEU A 280 -0.30 12.66 38.76
N THR A 281 -0.42 12.10 37.55
CA THR A 281 -0.91 12.77 36.34
C THR A 281 -2.25 13.49 36.56
N SER A 282 -3.21 12.83 37.22
CA SER A 282 -4.52 13.42 37.51
C SER A 282 -4.48 14.53 38.58
N LEU A 283 -3.49 14.52 39.47
CA LEU A 283 -3.27 15.57 40.47
C LEU A 283 -2.51 16.77 39.88
N THR A 284 -1.64 16.53 38.90
CA THR A 284 -0.82 17.55 38.24
C THR A 284 -1.59 18.31 37.17
N PHE A 285 -2.31 17.60 36.29
CA PHE A 285 -2.96 18.23 35.13
C PHE A 285 -4.50 18.29 35.27
N GLY A 286 -5.08 17.44 36.12
CA GLY A 286 -6.54 17.36 36.32
C GLY A 286 -7.16 18.35 37.32
N VAL A 287 -6.36 19.22 37.96
CA VAL A 287 -6.82 20.11 39.03
C VAL A 287 -6.45 21.57 38.71
N GLU A 288 -7.42 22.47 38.72
CA GLU A 288 -7.22 23.90 38.37
C GLU A 288 -6.30 24.66 39.34
N ASN A 289 -6.19 24.21 40.59
CA ASN A 289 -5.43 24.87 41.65
C ASN A 289 -4.27 23.98 42.16
N LEU A 290 -3.15 23.98 41.44
CA LEU A 290 -1.89 23.38 41.88
C LEU A 290 -1.15 24.28 42.88
N ASN A 291 -0.54 23.68 43.92
CA ASN A 291 0.32 24.43 44.83
C ASN A 291 1.73 24.62 44.24
N LEU A 292 1.92 25.74 43.54
CA LEU A 292 3.18 26.14 42.90
C LEU A 292 4.12 26.96 43.81
N THR A 293 3.85 27.06 45.13
CA THR A 293 4.66 27.87 46.05
C THR A 293 6.13 27.44 46.04
N GLY A 294 7.02 28.35 45.64
CA GLY A 294 8.45 28.09 45.47
C GLY A 294 8.92 28.01 44.01
N SER A 295 8.02 28.15 43.04
CA SER A 295 8.39 28.41 41.64
C SER A 295 8.95 29.84 41.50
N PHE A 296 9.94 30.02 40.63
CA PHE A 296 10.68 31.28 40.45
C PHE A 296 11.20 31.41 39.01
N TRP A 297 11.31 32.63 38.49
CA TRP A 297 11.81 32.87 37.15
C TRP A 297 12.66 34.16 37.08
N ASN A 298 13.73 34.08 36.29
CA ASN A 298 14.67 35.15 35.94
C ASN A 298 15.24 34.86 34.54
N ASP A 299 15.85 35.84 33.86
CA ASP A 299 16.33 35.69 32.47
C ASP A 299 17.35 34.55 32.27
N SER A 300 18.12 34.23 33.32
CA SER A 300 19.16 33.19 33.31
C SER A 300 18.79 31.90 34.07
N PHE A 301 17.72 31.91 34.87
CA PHE A 301 17.44 30.82 35.82
C PHE A 301 15.95 30.70 36.14
N ALA A 302 15.41 29.47 36.12
CA ALA A 302 14.01 29.17 36.36
C ALA A 302 13.85 27.93 37.25
N ILE A 303 12.91 27.98 38.18
CA ILE A 303 12.51 26.86 39.03
C ILE A 303 11.00 26.67 38.88
N LEU A 304 10.58 25.44 38.55
CA LEU A 304 9.19 25.01 38.71
C LEU A 304 9.09 24.10 39.94
N SER A 305 8.23 24.45 40.90
CA SER A 305 8.05 23.74 42.17
C SER A 305 6.63 23.19 42.26
N LEU A 306 6.46 21.87 42.29
CA LEU A 306 5.17 21.19 42.41
C LEU A 306 5.06 20.54 43.81
N THR A 307 4.16 21.03 44.67
CA THR A 307 3.95 20.49 46.02
C THR A 307 2.66 19.68 46.10
N TYR A 308 2.75 18.46 46.68
CA TYR A 308 1.61 17.55 46.86
C TYR A 308 1.43 17.16 48.33
N GLU A 309 0.19 17.17 48.79
CA GLU A 309 -0.19 16.90 50.18
C GLU A 309 -1.40 15.93 50.25
N PRO A 310 -1.33 14.78 50.96
CA PRO A 310 -0.15 14.02 51.38
C PRO A 310 0.20 12.89 50.39
N LEU A 311 1.47 12.81 49.99
CA LEU A 311 2.01 11.83 49.04
C LEU A 311 2.96 10.88 49.80
N PHE A 312 2.70 9.56 49.76
CA PHE A 312 3.36 8.56 50.61
C PHE A 312 3.34 8.87 52.14
N GLY A 313 2.32 9.58 52.61
CA GLY A 313 2.15 9.92 54.03
C GLY A 313 2.91 11.16 54.52
N ALA A 314 3.56 11.90 53.62
CA ALA A 314 4.22 13.17 53.91
C ALA A 314 3.86 14.23 52.85
N THR A 315 4.24 15.49 53.08
CA THR A 315 4.21 16.51 52.02
C THR A 315 5.47 16.35 51.16
N VAL A 316 5.31 16.30 49.83
CA VAL A 316 6.41 16.08 48.88
C VAL A 316 6.43 17.19 47.84
N THR A 317 7.59 17.83 47.66
CA THR A 317 7.79 18.89 46.66
C THR A 317 8.82 18.46 45.62
N PHE A 318 8.45 18.56 44.34
CA PHE A 318 9.33 18.33 43.20
C PHE A 318 9.79 19.67 42.63
N LYS A 319 11.10 19.87 42.49
CA LYS A 319 11.70 21.10 41.92
C LYS A 319 12.46 20.78 40.65
N PHE A 320 11.99 21.32 39.54
CA PHE A 320 12.67 21.28 38.24
C PHE A 320 13.51 22.55 38.11
N ILE A 321 14.83 22.41 38.00
CA ILE A 321 15.76 23.54 37.97
C ILE A 321 16.34 23.68 36.56
N LEU A 322 16.05 24.81 35.91
CA LEU A 322 16.49 25.14 34.55
C LEU A 322 17.38 26.38 34.55
N ALA A 323 18.43 26.38 33.74
CA ALA A 323 19.31 27.51 33.52
C ALA A 323 19.43 27.83 32.03
N SER A 324 19.47 29.13 31.68
CA SER A 324 19.71 29.61 30.33
C SER A 324 21.14 30.17 30.23
N ARG A 325 21.91 29.69 29.25
CA ARG A 325 23.31 30.08 29.05
C ARG A 325 23.59 30.37 27.57
N PHE A 326 24.38 31.40 27.29
CA PHE A 326 24.85 31.70 25.94
C PHE A 326 26.05 30.82 25.58
N TYR A 327 25.95 30.04 24.50
CA TYR A 327 27.01 29.16 24.04
C TYR A 327 27.72 29.77 22.82
N PRO A 328 28.95 30.28 22.95
CA PRO A 328 29.61 31.08 21.91
C PRO A 328 29.84 30.31 20.60
N VAL A 329 30.09 28.99 20.68
CA VAL A 329 30.25 28.11 19.50
C VAL A 329 28.98 28.06 18.64
N SER A 330 27.80 28.17 19.26
CA SER A 330 26.51 28.14 18.56
C SER A 330 25.92 29.51 18.27
N ALA A 331 26.53 30.57 18.82
CA ALA A 331 26.01 31.95 18.86
C ALA A 331 24.54 32.07 19.36
N ARG A 332 24.08 31.13 20.20
CA ARG A 332 22.69 31.04 20.69
C ARG A 332 22.61 30.83 22.20
N TYR A 333 21.48 31.23 22.78
CA TYR A 333 21.09 30.87 24.15
C TYR A 333 20.47 29.48 24.16
N TRP A 334 21.02 28.59 24.97
CA TRP A 334 20.47 27.27 25.24
C TRP A 334 19.98 27.21 26.68
N PHE A 335 18.83 26.59 26.88
CA PHE A 335 18.38 26.22 28.21
C PHE A 335 18.76 24.76 28.49
N THR A 336 19.15 24.50 29.74
CA THR A 336 19.53 23.19 30.26
C THR A 336 18.79 22.96 31.55
N MET A 337 18.15 21.81 31.72
CA MET A 337 17.67 21.39 33.03
C MET A 337 18.85 20.84 33.83
N GLU A 338 19.33 21.57 34.84
CA GLU A 338 20.54 21.18 35.56
C GLU A 338 20.27 19.98 36.47
N ARG A 339 19.15 20.01 37.20
CA ARG A 339 18.78 19.01 38.20
C ARG A 339 17.27 18.98 38.48
N LEU A 340 16.80 17.83 38.93
CA LEU A 340 15.50 17.65 39.59
C LEU A 340 15.74 17.31 41.06
N GLU A 341 15.07 18.01 41.96
CA GLU A 341 15.12 17.76 43.40
C GLU A 341 13.77 17.28 43.93
N ILE A 342 13.76 16.20 44.71
CA ILE A 342 12.57 15.72 45.43
C ILE A 342 12.78 15.97 46.91
N HIS A 343 11.96 16.84 47.50
CA HIS A 343 12.02 17.24 48.91
C HIS A 343 10.92 16.48 49.67
N SER A 344 11.29 15.63 50.63
CA SER A 344 10.35 14.81 51.42
C SER A 344 10.85 14.60 52.84
N ASN A 345 10.05 14.99 53.84
CA ASN A 345 10.29 14.77 55.27
C ASN A 345 11.74 15.08 55.73
N GLY A 346 12.28 16.23 55.31
CA GLY A 346 13.65 16.67 55.64
C GLY A 346 14.78 16.05 54.80
N SER A 347 14.47 15.08 53.92
CA SER A 347 15.44 14.51 52.96
C SER A 347 15.27 15.11 51.56
N VAL A 348 16.39 15.27 50.84
CA VAL A 348 16.41 15.77 49.45
C VAL A 348 17.09 14.72 48.56
N ALA A 349 16.39 14.26 47.53
CA ALA A 349 16.96 13.43 46.48
C ALA A 349 17.31 14.28 45.26
N HIS A 350 18.54 14.17 44.77
CA HIS A 350 19.04 14.92 43.61
C HIS A 350 19.21 14.01 42.40
N PHE A 351 18.60 14.40 41.27
CA PHE A 351 18.76 13.75 39.97
C PHE A 351 19.41 14.75 39.00
N ASN A 352 20.55 14.37 38.41
CA ASN A 352 21.22 15.17 37.38
C ASN A 352 20.57 14.87 36.02
N VAL A 353 20.33 15.92 35.22
CA VAL A 353 19.51 15.84 33.99
C VAL A 353 20.25 16.42 32.76
N SER A 354 21.51 16.03 32.58
CA SER A 354 22.44 16.66 31.61
C SER A 354 22.04 16.57 30.14
N GLN A 355 21.08 15.71 29.77
CA GLN A 355 20.61 15.53 28.39
C GLN A 355 19.31 16.28 28.06
N VAL A 356 18.66 16.92 29.05
CA VAL A 356 17.48 17.78 28.81
C VAL A 356 17.99 19.20 28.50
N THR A 357 18.21 19.46 27.22
CA THR A 357 18.79 20.69 26.70
C THR A 357 18.18 21.08 25.35
N GLY A 358 18.01 22.37 25.10
CA GLY A 358 17.53 22.87 23.81
C GLY A 358 17.80 24.38 23.64
N PRO A 359 17.66 24.92 22.42
CA PRO A 359 17.65 26.36 22.21
C PRO A 359 16.52 27.01 23.02
N SER A 360 16.78 28.14 23.69
CA SER A 360 15.81 28.83 24.57
C SER A 360 14.52 29.31 23.88
N ILE A 361 14.49 29.34 22.55
CA ILE A 361 13.32 29.68 21.72
C ILE A 361 12.37 28.48 21.57
N TYR A 362 12.88 27.27 21.76
CA TYR A 362 12.18 26.00 21.54
C TYR A 362 11.76 25.38 22.88
N SER A 363 10.75 24.52 22.84
CA SER A 363 10.49 23.58 23.94
C SER A 363 11.44 22.39 23.85
N PHE A 364 11.69 21.69 24.94
CA PHE A 364 12.33 20.37 24.92
C PHE A 364 11.24 19.30 24.99
N HIS A 365 11.34 18.27 24.15
CA HIS A 365 10.38 17.17 24.08
C HIS A 365 11.09 15.81 24.14
N CYS A 366 10.52 14.85 24.86
CA CYS A 366 11.05 13.48 24.90
C CYS A 366 10.00 12.44 25.31
N GLU A 367 9.90 11.36 24.54
CA GLU A 367 8.91 10.28 24.74
C GLU A 367 9.07 9.59 26.11
N TYR A 368 10.31 9.40 26.59
CA TYR A 368 10.60 8.76 27.88
C TYR A 368 11.72 9.49 28.64
N VAL A 369 11.39 10.07 29.80
CA VAL A 369 12.37 10.60 30.77
C VAL A 369 12.28 9.78 32.05
N SER A 370 13.25 8.89 32.28
CA SER A 370 13.22 7.95 33.41
C SER A 370 14.53 7.87 34.19
N SER A 371 14.43 7.42 35.44
CA SER A 371 15.55 6.99 36.28
C SER A 371 15.84 5.48 36.19
N LEU A 372 15.21 4.76 35.26
CA LEU A 372 15.25 3.30 35.15
C LEU A 372 16.13 2.84 33.98
N SER A 373 17.22 2.15 34.32
CA SER A 373 18.27 1.69 33.38
C SER A 373 17.77 0.98 32.12
N LYS A 374 16.61 0.32 32.19
CA LYS A 374 16.00 -0.43 31.07
C LYS A 374 15.27 0.45 30.04
N LYS A 375 15.06 1.75 30.28
CA LYS A 375 14.25 2.65 29.42
C LYS A 375 14.91 4.00 29.12
N GLY A 376 16.24 4.07 29.10
CA GLY A 376 16.98 5.30 28.87
C GLY A 376 17.09 6.15 30.15
N ASN A 377 18.30 6.19 30.71
CA ASN A 377 18.60 6.98 31.91
C ASN A 377 18.90 8.43 31.54
N LEU A 378 17.85 9.25 31.46
CA LEU A 378 17.99 10.72 31.39
C LEU A 378 18.08 11.37 32.78
N LEU A 379 17.65 10.64 33.82
CA LEU A 379 17.66 11.07 35.22
C LEU A 379 18.67 10.24 36.01
N VAL A 380 19.88 10.76 36.21
CA VAL A 380 20.98 10.02 36.83
C VAL A 380 21.18 10.47 38.28
N THR A 381 21.11 9.53 39.22
CA THR A 381 21.39 9.76 40.65
C THR A 381 22.84 9.42 40.99
N ASN A 382 23.57 10.34 41.63
CA ASN A 382 24.95 10.08 42.08
C ASN A 382 25.04 9.11 43.28
N VAL A 383 23.92 8.83 43.96
CA VAL A 383 23.78 7.93 45.11
C VAL A 383 22.57 7.03 44.84
N PRO A 384 22.56 5.74 45.20
CA PRO A 384 21.38 4.89 45.09
C PRO A 384 20.19 5.51 45.84
N SER A 385 19.23 6.04 45.07
CA SER A 385 18.04 6.71 45.60
C SER A 385 16.91 5.71 45.83
N LEU A 386 16.19 5.88 46.94
CA LEU A 386 14.92 5.18 47.19
C LEU A 386 13.76 5.76 46.35
N TRP A 387 13.97 6.91 45.72
CA TRP A 387 13.05 7.55 44.80
C TRP A 387 13.37 7.16 43.36
N GLN A 388 12.33 6.78 42.61
CA GLN A 388 12.38 6.59 41.17
C GLN A 388 11.26 7.41 40.53
N MET A 389 11.43 7.81 39.27
CA MET A 389 10.38 8.51 38.53
C MET A 389 10.42 8.18 37.04
N THR A 390 9.26 8.27 36.42
CA THR A 390 9.04 8.07 35.00
C THR A 390 8.06 9.13 34.49
N LEU A 391 8.53 9.91 33.53
CA LEU A 391 7.72 10.84 32.75
C LEU A 391 7.58 10.25 31.34
N HIS A 392 6.34 10.11 30.86
CA HIS A 392 6.01 9.74 29.49
C HIS A 392 5.54 10.98 28.74
N ASP A 393 5.99 11.16 27.49
CA ASP A 393 5.62 12.28 26.63
C ASP A 393 5.93 13.64 27.29
N PHE A 394 7.17 13.81 27.75
CA PHE A 394 7.59 14.97 28.55
C PHE A 394 7.87 16.18 27.66
N GLN A 395 7.20 17.30 27.93
CA GLN A 395 7.47 18.58 27.29
C GLN A 395 7.65 19.70 28.31
N ILE A 396 8.73 20.49 28.16
CA ILE A 396 9.03 21.62 29.05
C ILE A 396 9.61 22.81 28.27
N GLN A 397 9.23 24.02 28.67
CA GLN A 397 9.78 25.26 28.12
C GLN A 397 9.87 26.35 29.19
N ALA A 398 10.95 27.13 29.14
CA ALA A 398 11.17 28.27 30.02
C ALA A 398 11.79 29.44 29.23
N PHE A 399 11.82 30.64 29.86
CA PHE A 399 12.47 31.87 29.38
C PHE A 399 11.79 32.58 28.21
N ASN A 400 11.45 31.90 27.11
CA ASN A 400 10.88 32.54 25.91
C ASN A 400 9.56 31.89 25.47
N VAL A 401 8.58 31.86 26.39
CA VAL A 401 7.21 31.36 26.15
C VAL A 401 6.34 32.48 25.54
N THR A 402 5.61 32.18 24.48
CA THR A 402 4.73 33.13 23.78
C THR A 402 3.29 32.61 23.75
N GLY A 403 2.43 33.15 24.63
CA GLY A 403 1.07 32.64 24.85
C GLY A 403 1.06 31.40 25.76
N GLU A 404 -0.11 30.77 25.94
CA GLU A 404 -0.27 29.55 26.75
C GLU A 404 0.03 28.26 25.96
N GLN A 405 0.93 28.34 24.97
CA GLN A 405 1.29 27.25 24.08
C GLN A 405 2.80 27.07 24.00
N PHE A 406 3.24 25.82 23.81
CA PHE A 406 4.64 25.50 23.57
C PHE A 406 5.12 25.99 22.20
N SER A 407 6.34 26.49 22.15
CA SER A 407 7.08 26.72 20.91
C SER A 407 7.58 25.39 20.32
N TYR A 408 8.05 25.44 19.07
CA TYR A 408 8.62 24.30 18.33
C TYR A 408 9.51 23.40 19.19
N ALA A 409 9.36 22.09 19.04
CA ALA A 409 10.00 21.10 19.91
C ALA A 409 11.43 20.74 19.47
N SER A 410 12.34 20.67 20.43
CA SER A 410 13.67 20.10 20.32
C SER A 410 13.63 18.69 20.91
N ASP A 411 13.55 17.67 20.05
CA ASP A 411 13.46 16.28 20.46
C ASP A 411 14.76 15.73 21.06
N CYS A 412 14.63 14.84 22.05
CA CYS A 412 15.74 14.11 22.65
C CYS A 412 16.37 13.03 21.74
N ALA A 413 15.71 12.67 20.62
CA ALA A 413 16.16 11.65 19.69
C ALA A 413 16.67 12.28 18.38
N GLY A 414 17.98 12.22 18.16
CA GLY A 414 18.57 12.56 16.86
C GLY A 414 18.38 11.45 15.81
N PHE A 415 18.36 11.81 14.53
CA PHE A 415 18.09 10.87 13.41
C PHE A 415 18.98 9.63 13.37
N PHE A 416 20.21 9.73 13.86
CA PHE A 416 21.13 8.61 13.99
C PHE A 416 21.86 8.69 15.33
N SER A 417 21.86 7.58 16.08
CA SER A 417 22.67 7.48 17.29
C SER A 417 24.16 7.36 16.94
N PRO A 418 25.09 7.74 17.84
CA PRO A 418 26.53 7.57 17.60
C PRO A 418 26.92 6.13 17.25
N GLY A 419 26.24 5.13 17.82
CA GLY A 419 26.45 3.71 17.49
C GLY A 419 26.05 3.36 16.05
N ILE A 420 24.94 3.93 15.55
CA ILE A 420 24.52 3.76 14.16
C ILE A 420 25.51 4.45 13.21
N TRP A 421 25.97 5.66 13.54
CA TRP A 421 27.00 6.36 12.75
C TRP A 421 28.30 5.56 12.61
N MET A 422 28.82 5.02 13.71
CA MET A 422 30.02 4.19 13.68
C MET A 422 29.79 2.89 12.89
N GLY A 423 28.62 2.26 13.04
CA GLY A 423 28.24 1.07 12.28
C GLY A 423 28.12 1.33 10.77
N LEU A 424 27.47 2.42 10.37
CA LEU A 424 27.29 2.83 8.97
C LEU A 424 28.64 3.13 8.32
N LEU A 425 29.51 3.90 8.98
CA LEU A 425 30.85 4.21 8.47
C LEU A 425 31.70 2.93 8.28
N THR A 426 31.65 2.01 9.25
CA THR A 426 32.41 0.75 9.19
C THR A 426 31.90 -0.20 8.11
N THR A 427 30.58 -0.28 7.94
CA THR A 427 29.95 -1.13 6.90
C THR A 427 30.17 -0.59 5.50
N LEU A 428 30.10 0.73 5.29
CA LEU A 428 30.42 1.38 4.02
C LEU A 428 31.89 1.13 3.62
N PHE A 429 32.82 1.23 4.57
CA PHE A 429 34.24 0.95 4.36
C PHE A 429 34.50 -0.52 3.98
N MET A 430 33.86 -1.48 4.66
CA MET A 430 33.96 -2.90 4.30
C MET A 430 33.32 -3.20 2.94
N LEU A 431 32.20 -2.56 2.60
CA LEU A 431 31.56 -2.69 1.28
C LEU A 431 32.51 -2.22 0.17
N PHE A 432 33.19 -1.08 0.36
CA PHE A 432 34.19 -0.58 -0.58
C PHE A 432 35.31 -1.59 -0.83
N ILE A 433 35.90 -2.15 0.25
CA ILE A 433 36.94 -3.20 0.13
C ILE A 433 36.41 -4.42 -0.62
N PHE A 434 35.19 -4.88 -0.33
CA PHE A 434 34.58 -6.03 -0.99
C PHE A 434 34.35 -5.78 -2.49
N THR A 435 33.79 -4.62 -2.86
CA THR A 435 33.56 -4.27 -4.28
C THR A 435 34.86 -4.17 -5.07
N TYR A 436 35.93 -3.62 -4.48
CA TYR A 436 37.27 -3.59 -5.08
C TYR A 436 37.84 -5.01 -5.31
N GLY A 437 37.71 -5.90 -4.30
CA GLY A 437 38.12 -7.29 -4.43
C GLY A 437 37.32 -8.06 -5.50
N LEU A 438 36.01 -7.84 -5.58
CA LEU A 438 35.15 -8.44 -6.59
C LEU A 438 35.49 -7.93 -8.00
N HIS A 439 35.75 -6.63 -8.16
CA HIS A 439 36.19 -6.04 -9.42
C HIS A 439 37.53 -6.63 -9.91
N MET A 440 38.50 -6.84 -9.01
CA MET A 440 39.76 -7.55 -9.32
C MET A 440 39.52 -8.98 -9.80
N ILE A 441 38.63 -9.74 -9.14
CA ILE A 441 38.29 -11.13 -9.53
C ILE A 441 37.59 -11.16 -10.90
N LEU A 442 36.63 -10.27 -11.15
CA LEU A 442 35.94 -10.15 -12.44
C LEU A 442 36.86 -9.69 -13.58
N SER A 443 38.00 -9.08 -13.25
CA SER A 443 39.04 -8.67 -14.21
C SER A 443 40.02 -9.79 -14.58
N LEU A 444 39.95 -10.97 -13.95
CA LEU A 444 40.80 -12.12 -14.29
C LEU A 444 40.36 -12.76 -15.61
N LYS A 445 40.97 -12.30 -16.71
CA LYS A 445 40.84 -12.94 -18.03
C LYS A 445 41.77 -14.16 -18.11
N THR A 446 41.20 -15.31 -18.44
CA THR A 446 41.97 -16.50 -18.84
C THR A 446 42.62 -16.27 -20.20
N MET A 447 43.77 -16.91 -20.46
CA MET A 447 44.40 -16.83 -21.79
C MET A 447 43.59 -17.64 -22.81
N ASP A 448 43.12 -16.99 -23.87
CA ASP A 448 42.27 -17.60 -24.91
C ASP A 448 43.00 -18.61 -25.83
N ARG A 449 44.32 -18.76 -25.70
CA ARG A 449 45.12 -19.55 -26.63
C ARG A 449 46.31 -20.25 -25.97
N PHE A 450 46.25 -21.57 -25.96
CA PHE A 450 47.41 -22.44 -25.76
C PHE A 450 47.90 -22.88 -27.15
N ASP A 451 49.01 -22.32 -27.64
CA ASP A 451 49.65 -22.82 -28.86
C ASP A 451 50.40 -24.12 -28.55
N ASP A 452 49.84 -25.24 -28.98
CA ASP A 452 50.55 -26.53 -29.04
C ASP A 452 51.11 -26.71 -30.46
N HIS A 453 52.43 -26.90 -30.58
CA HIS A 453 53.14 -26.86 -31.85
C HIS A 453 52.94 -28.12 -32.72
N LYS A 454 52.17 -29.13 -32.28
CA LYS A 454 51.93 -30.37 -33.06
C LYS A 454 50.49 -30.92 -32.93
N GLY A 455 49.50 -30.21 -33.46
CA GLY A 455 48.15 -30.75 -33.68
C GLY A 455 47.26 -29.83 -34.52
N PRO A 456 46.24 -30.35 -35.25
CA PRO A 456 45.24 -29.53 -35.92
C PRO A 456 44.29 -28.89 -34.89
N THR A 457 43.75 -27.70 -35.23
CA THR A 457 42.95 -26.87 -34.34
C THR A 457 41.65 -27.55 -33.85
N ILE A 458 41.56 -27.77 -32.55
CA ILE A 458 40.32 -28.23 -31.89
C ILE A 458 39.45 -27.02 -31.56
N THR A 459 38.28 -26.92 -32.20
CA THR A 459 37.21 -26.01 -31.76
C THR A 459 36.41 -26.67 -30.64
N LEU A 460 36.53 -26.18 -29.41
CA LEU A 460 35.74 -26.65 -28.27
C LEU A 460 34.31 -26.08 -28.31
N THR A 461 33.40 -26.80 -28.96
CA THR A 461 31.97 -26.70 -28.67
C THR A 461 31.68 -27.50 -27.39
N GLN A 462 31.40 -26.84 -26.27
CA GLN A 462 30.94 -27.54 -25.06
C GLN A 462 29.41 -27.62 -25.00
N ILE A 463 28.89 -28.80 -25.31
CA ILE A 463 27.58 -29.29 -24.89
C ILE A 463 27.81 -30.40 -23.87
N GLY A 464 27.12 -30.32 -22.73
CA GLY A 464 26.50 -31.51 -22.11
C GLY A 464 27.27 -32.33 -21.06
N SER A 465 26.77 -32.20 -19.82
CA SER A 465 26.45 -33.30 -18.89
C SER A 465 27.54 -34.21 -18.28
N GLY A 466 27.49 -34.33 -16.95
CA GLY A 466 27.11 -35.61 -16.33
C GLY A 466 28.14 -36.36 -15.48
N THR A 467 27.72 -36.74 -14.27
CA THR A 467 28.38 -37.69 -13.32
C THR A 467 29.69 -37.21 -12.67
N GLY A 468 30.02 -37.51 -11.40
CA GLY A 468 29.25 -38.16 -10.33
C GLY A 468 30.17 -38.97 -9.39
N ALA A 469 30.31 -38.58 -8.12
CA ALA A 469 31.10 -39.33 -7.13
C ALA A 469 30.55 -39.25 -5.70
N ARG A 470 30.33 -40.42 -5.09
CA ARG A 470 30.00 -40.62 -3.67
C ARG A 470 31.25 -40.54 -2.79
N TRP A 471 31.11 -40.04 -1.57
CA TRP A 471 31.96 -40.44 -0.45
C TRP A 471 31.11 -40.86 0.75
N ALA A 472 31.54 -41.93 1.43
CA ALA A 472 30.87 -42.49 2.59
C ALA A 472 31.77 -42.35 3.84
N GLY A 473 31.17 -41.98 4.98
CA GLY A 473 31.83 -41.96 6.29
C GLY A 473 30.97 -42.68 7.33
N ARG A 474 31.58 -43.61 8.08
CA ARG A 474 30.91 -44.40 9.14
C ARG A 474 31.09 -43.77 10.52
N GLY A 475 30.11 -44.00 11.40
CA GLY A 475 30.21 -43.88 12.86
C GLY A 475 28.99 -43.20 13.49
N GLY A 476 28.41 -43.65 14.62
CA GLY A 476 28.73 -44.85 15.39
C GLY A 476 28.06 -44.93 16.78
N ALA A 477 26.91 -45.61 16.86
CA ALA A 477 26.40 -46.38 18.01
C ALA A 477 25.78 -45.72 19.27
N ARG A 478 24.86 -46.52 19.88
CA ARG A 478 24.21 -46.49 21.23
C ARG A 478 23.05 -45.50 21.41
N ALA A 479 21.78 -45.91 21.59
CA ALA A 479 21.11 -46.84 22.55
C ALA A 479 20.53 -46.07 23.76
N ALA A 480 19.22 -45.79 23.83
CA ALA A 480 18.11 -46.67 24.27
C ALA A 480 17.71 -46.37 25.75
N PRO A 481 16.62 -46.93 26.32
CA PRO A 481 15.23 -46.46 26.14
C PRO A 481 14.49 -46.22 27.49
N ALA A 482 13.21 -45.77 27.49
CA ALA A 482 12.10 -46.40 28.25
C ALA A 482 10.78 -45.59 28.31
N HIS A 483 9.70 -46.34 28.14
CA HIS A 483 8.28 -46.18 28.54
C HIS A 483 7.82 -45.07 29.52
N GLY A 484 6.62 -44.55 29.22
CA GLY A 484 5.64 -44.05 30.19
C GLY A 484 4.21 -44.17 29.59
N SER A 485 3.29 -44.84 30.28
CA SER A 485 1.93 -45.15 29.79
C SER A 485 0.85 -44.87 30.85
N PHE A 486 -0.41 -44.84 30.39
CA PHE A 486 -1.68 -44.78 31.14
C PHE A 486 -2.29 -43.42 31.54
N ALA A 487 -3.34 -43.06 30.78
CA ALA A 487 -4.74 -42.86 31.21
C ALA A 487 -5.12 -41.87 32.33
N GLY A 488 -6.18 -41.08 32.08
CA GLY A 488 -6.97 -40.45 33.15
C GLY A 488 -8.00 -39.39 32.71
N ALA A 489 -9.29 -39.77 32.77
CA ALA A 489 -10.45 -38.93 33.13
C ALA A 489 -10.82 -37.64 32.34
N ALA A 490 -12.00 -37.69 31.71
CA ALA A 490 -12.98 -36.58 31.78
C ALA A 490 -13.66 -36.60 33.18
N PRO A 491 -14.32 -35.53 33.71
CA PRO A 491 -15.53 -34.96 33.06
C PRO A 491 -15.86 -33.47 33.40
N ALA A 492 -17.08 -33.08 33.00
CA ALA A 492 -17.99 -32.13 33.66
C ALA A 492 -18.00 -30.64 33.24
N THR A 493 -19.05 -30.35 32.46
CA THR A 493 -19.71 -29.08 32.13
C THR A 493 -19.94 -28.06 33.27
N GLY A 494 -19.86 -26.77 32.93
CA GLY A 494 -20.38 -25.61 33.69
C GLY A 494 -20.97 -24.54 32.74
N PRO A 495 -21.83 -23.62 33.21
CA PRO A 495 -22.81 -22.92 32.35
C PRO A 495 -22.29 -21.64 31.66
N PRO A 496 -22.84 -21.26 30.47
CA PRO A 496 -22.49 -20.03 29.77
C PRO A 496 -23.20 -18.78 30.31
N ARG A 497 -22.55 -17.62 30.17
CA ARG A 497 -23.11 -16.26 30.36
C ARG A 497 -23.05 -15.49 29.03
N PRO A 498 -23.85 -14.42 28.84
CA PRO A 498 -24.44 -14.10 27.54
C PRO A 498 -23.51 -13.43 26.51
N ALA A 499 -23.85 -13.62 25.23
CA ALA A 499 -23.10 -13.14 24.06
C ALA A 499 -23.64 -11.80 23.48
N PRO A 500 -22.78 -10.97 22.83
CA PRO A 500 -23.19 -9.75 22.13
C PRO A 500 -23.51 -9.94 20.61
N PRO A 501 -24.23 -9.00 19.95
CA PRO A 501 -25.10 -9.31 18.79
C PRO A 501 -24.70 -8.71 17.42
N ARG A 502 -25.69 -8.41 16.54
CA ARG A 502 -25.65 -8.39 15.05
C ARG A 502 -26.28 -7.10 14.41
N PRO A 503 -26.04 -6.72 13.12
CA PRO A 503 -26.25 -5.40 12.48
C PRO A 503 -27.18 -5.50 11.24
N VAL A 504 -27.15 -4.58 10.24
CA VAL A 504 -27.72 -4.65 8.84
C VAL A 504 -27.16 -3.49 7.96
N PHE A 505 -27.07 -3.60 6.62
CA PHE A 505 -26.79 -2.48 5.68
C PHE A 505 -28.04 -1.85 5.04
N LEU A 506 -28.00 -0.56 4.65
CA LEU A 506 -29.20 0.19 4.25
C LEU A 506 -29.03 1.23 3.10
N TRP A 507 -30.04 1.40 2.23
CA TRP A 507 -29.99 2.33 1.08
C TRP A 507 -31.05 3.45 1.06
N THR A 508 -30.64 4.72 0.94
CA THR A 508 -31.55 5.88 0.80
C THR A 508 -31.44 6.60 -0.55
N ARG A 509 -32.56 7.17 -1.03
CA ARG A 509 -32.51 8.27 -2.00
C ARG A 509 -33.56 9.36 -1.71
N LYS A 510 -33.02 10.55 -1.45
CA LYS A 510 -33.63 11.85 -1.12
C LYS A 510 -34.35 11.92 0.24
N ASP A 511 -33.95 12.94 1.00
CA ASP A 511 -34.54 13.52 2.22
C ASP A 511 -34.64 12.64 3.47
N CYS A 512 -33.50 12.42 4.15
CA CYS A 512 -33.51 12.05 5.58
C CYS A 512 -33.54 13.30 6.46
N ARG A 513 -34.70 13.58 7.07
CA ARG A 513 -34.81 14.38 8.30
C ARG A 513 -34.93 13.42 9.49
N CYS A 514 -34.02 13.50 10.45
CA CYS A 514 -34.15 12.75 11.70
C CYS A 514 -35.29 13.33 12.53
N THR A 515 -36.42 12.63 12.61
CA THR A 515 -37.58 13.02 13.42
C THR A 515 -37.67 12.19 14.69
N ARG A 516 -37.40 12.81 15.84
CA ARG A 516 -37.70 12.21 17.16
C ARG A 516 -39.22 12.07 17.34
N SER A 517 -39.68 10.87 17.68
CA SER A 517 -41.04 10.63 18.20
C SER A 517 -40.97 9.73 19.44
N ARG A 518 -41.93 9.92 20.37
CA ARG A 518 -41.98 9.30 21.71
C ARG A 518 -43.03 8.18 21.76
N ALA A 519 -42.91 7.32 22.79
CA ALA A 519 -43.80 6.20 23.18
C ALA A 519 -43.74 4.95 22.26
N GLY A 520 -44.03 3.73 22.73
CA GLY A 520 -44.46 3.27 24.08
C GLY A 520 -44.18 1.76 24.26
N ALA A 521 -44.50 1.19 25.44
CA ALA A 521 -44.09 -0.17 25.85
C ALA A 521 -44.99 -1.32 25.31
N GLY A 522 -44.46 -2.55 25.25
CA GLY A 522 -45.22 -3.76 24.89
C GLY A 522 -44.40 -5.06 24.83
N SER A 523 -44.58 -5.90 25.85
CA SER A 523 -43.90 -7.16 26.21
C SER A 523 -43.91 -8.37 25.23
N GLN A 524 -43.06 -9.35 25.60
CA GLN A 524 -43.12 -10.83 25.40
C GLN A 524 -42.32 -11.49 24.26
N ALA A 525 -41.55 -12.53 24.66
CA ALA A 525 -40.84 -13.50 23.82
C ALA A 525 -41.61 -14.83 23.77
N PRO A 526 -41.23 -15.77 22.88
CA PRO A 526 -40.78 -17.06 23.43
C PRO A 526 -39.63 -17.77 22.69
N GLU A 527 -38.83 -18.46 23.50
CA GLU A 527 -38.19 -19.78 23.30
C GLU A 527 -37.19 -20.09 22.16
N THR A 528 -36.36 -21.10 22.44
CA THR A 528 -35.00 -21.29 21.89
C THR A 528 -34.84 -22.58 21.09
N LEU A 529 -34.03 -22.54 20.03
CA LEU A 529 -33.53 -23.71 19.27
C LEU A 529 -31.99 -23.59 19.06
N PRO A 530 -31.27 -24.70 18.81
CA PRO A 530 -29.91 -24.89 19.34
C PRO A 530 -28.76 -24.15 18.65
N GLU A 531 -27.66 -24.03 19.40
CA GLU A 531 -26.39 -23.45 18.99
C GLU A 531 -25.72 -24.20 17.83
N ASN A 532 -25.79 -23.63 16.62
CA ASN A 532 -24.65 -23.48 15.69
C ASN A 532 -25.13 -22.81 14.39
N LYS A 533 -25.24 -21.47 14.40
CA LYS A 533 -25.54 -20.68 13.19
C LYS A 533 -24.52 -19.57 13.00
N ARG A 534 -23.46 -19.90 12.25
CA ARG A 534 -22.43 -18.98 11.74
C ARG A 534 -22.66 -18.77 10.24
N GLY A 535 -22.91 -17.52 9.90
CA GLY A 535 -22.85 -16.89 8.59
C GLY A 535 -22.51 -15.42 8.87
N LYS A 536 -21.62 -14.78 8.08
CA LYS A 536 -21.40 -13.30 8.02
C LYS A 536 -20.62 -12.98 6.74
N LYS A 537 -20.88 -11.88 6.02
CA LYS A 537 -20.03 -11.43 4.90
C LYS A 537 -19.96 -9.92 4.77
N VAL A 538 -18.86 -9.45 4.16
CA VAL A 538 -18.63 -8.02 3.89
C VAL A 538 -17.97 -7.73 2.53
N ILE A 539 -17.14 -8.60 1.91
CA ILE A 539 -16.45 -8.22 0.65
C ILE A 539 -17.44 -7.96 -0.49
N SER A 540 -18.44 -8.82 -0.68
CA SER A 540 -19.46 -8.65 -1.73
C SER A 540 -20.28 -7.37 -1.53
N GLU A 541 -20.65 -7.12 -0.27
CA GLU A 541 -21.44 -5.98 0.19
C GLU A 541 -20.66 -4.67 0.10
N CYS A 542 -19.35 -4.70 0.36
CA CYS A 542 -18.44 -3.56 0.17
C CYS A 542 -18.26 -3.23 -1.31
N ILE A 543 -18.09 -4.23 -2.19
CA ILE A 543 -18.00 -4.02 -3.65
C ILE A 543 -19.29 -3.36 -4.16
N LEU A 544 -20.46 -3.90 -3.78
CA LEU A 544 -21.76 -3.33 -4.13
C LEU A 544 -21.97 -1.93 -3.55
N SER A 545 -21.56 -1.69 -2.30
CA SER A 545 -21.57 -0.36 -1.64
C SER A 545 -20.75 0.67 -2.42
N GLY A 546 -19.52 0.31 -2.82
CA GLY A 546 -18.65 1.15 -3.63
C GLY A 546 -19.26 1.45 -5.00
N ILE A 547 -19.68 0.42 -5.75
CA ILE A 547 -20.36 0.55 -7.05
C ILE A 547 -21.59 1.46 -6.95
N MET A 548 -22.42 1.31 -5.91
CA MET A 548 -23.62 2.11 -5.73
C MET A 548 -23.30 3.57 -5.36
N SER A 549 -22.24 3.79 -4.58
CA SER A 549 -21.78 5.16 -4.24
C SER A 549 -21.23 5.88 -5.47
N VAL A 550 -20.40 5.21 -6.29
CA VAL A 550 -19.90 5.71 -7.59
C VAL A 550 -21.05 6.02 -8.54
N ASN A 551 -22.11 5.21 -8.55
CA ASN A 551 -23.36 5.45 -9.30
C ASN A 551 -24.26 6.56 -8.68
N GLY A 552 -23.73 7.43 -7.82
CA GLY A 552 -24.42 8.59 -7.26
C GLY A 552 -25.58 8.25 -6.33
N LYS A 553 -25.51 7.11 -5.64
CA LYS A 553 -26.47 6.73 -4.58
C LYS A 553 -25.93 7.11 -3.21
N LYS A 554 -26.82 7.47 -2.27
CA LYS A 554 -26.44 7.66 -0.86
C LYS A 554 -26.54 6.33 -0.11
N VAL A 555 -25.39 5.79 0.29
CA VAL A 555 -25.28 4.48 0.96
C VAL A 555 -25.05 4.66 2.47
N LEU A 556 -25.74 3.86 3.28
CA LEU A 556 -25.50 3.72 4.72
C LEU A 556 -25.06 2.28 5.01
N HIS A 557 -23.82 2.11 5.46
CA HIS A 557 -23.17 0.81 5.62
C HIS A 557 -22.88 0.56 7.11
N MET A 558 -23.65 -0.30 7.78
CA MET A 558 -23.56 -0.57 9.22
C MET A 558 -23.14 -2.04 9.51
N ASP A 559 -22.13 -2.26 10.36
CA ASP A 559 -21.69 -3.60 10.82
C ASP A 559 -21.70 -3.69 12.36
N ARG A 560 -21.87 -4.90 12.90
CA ARG A 560 -21.96 -5.33 14.32
C ARG A 560 -20.60 -5.49 14.92
N ASN A 561 -19.70 -5.94 14.05
CA ASN A 561 -18.38 -6.32 14.40
C ASN A 561 -17.69 -4.96 14.58
N PRO A 562 -16.83 -4.81 15.59
CA PRO A 562 -15.95 -3.65 15.67
C PRO A 562 -14.82 -3.69 14.61
N TYR A 563 -14.95 -4.57 13.60
CA TYR A 563 -13.96 -4.86 12.56
C TYR A 563 -14.64 -5.06 11.20
N TYR A 564 -13.92 -4.77 10.11
CA TYR A 564 -14.35 -5.04 8.74
C TYR A 564 -14.20 -6.53 8.37
N GLY A 565 -14.98 -6.99 7.38
CA GLY A 565 -14.69 -8.24 6.65
C GLY A 565 -15.63 -9.43 6.90
N GLY A 566 -16.46 -9.45 7.96
CA GLY A 566 -17.45 -10.51 8.17
C GLY A 566 -16.82 -11.89 8.47
N GLU A 567 -17.18 -12.94 7.74
CA GLU A 567 -16.44 -14.22 7.75
C GLU A 567 -15.18 -14.18 6.88
N SER A 568 -15.10 -13.28 5.90
CA SER A 568 -13.89 -13.00 5.13
C SER A 568 -12.98 -11.96 5.83
N SER A 569 -13.07 -11.81 7.14
CA SER A 569 -12.19 -10.93 7.91
C SER A 569 -10.78 -11.49 7.98
N SER A 570 -9.78 -10.63 7.79
CA SER A 570 -8.41 -10.92 8.23
C SER A 570 -8.32 -10.66 9.73
N ILE A 571 -7.80 -11.62 10.50
CA ILE A 571 -7.65 -11.51 11.95
C ILE A 571 -6.23 -11.08 12.29
N THR A 572 -6.13 -9.99 13.07
CA THR A 572 -4.89 -9.46 13.62
C THR A 572 -5.16 -8.94 15.04
N PRO A 573 -4.23 -9.07 16.00
CA PRO A 573 -2.98 -9.83 15.91
C PRO A 573 -3.23 -11.34 16.08
N LEU A 574 -2.19 -12.18 15.96
CA LEU A 574 -2.30 -13.65 16.04
C LEU A 574 -2.98 -14.17 17.32
N GLU A 575 -2.85 -13.45 18.43
CA GLU A 575 -3.46 -13.75 19.72
C GLU A 575 -5.01 -13.79 19.63
N GLU A 576 -5.63 -12.92 18.82
CA GLU A 576 -7.08 -12.95 18.59
C GLU A 576 -7.52 -14.14 17.74
N LEU A 577 -6.63 -14.70 16.90
CA LEU A 577 -6.89 -15.96 16.20
C LEU A 577 -6.95 -17.13 17.20
N TYR A 578 -5.95 -17.26 18.07
CA TYR A 578 -5.93 -18.29 19.13
C TYR A 578 -7.18 -18.22 20.00
N LYS A 579 -7.53 -17.02 20.48
CA LYS A 579 -8.73 -16.73 21.26
C LYS A 579 -10.03 -17.09 20.51
N ARG A 580 -10.13 -16.79 19.21
CA ARG A 580 -11.30 -17.15 18.37
C ARG A 580 -11.50 -18.66 18.26
N PHE A 581 -10.41 -19.42 18.21
CA PHE A 581 -10.41 -20.89 18.14
C PHE A 581 -10.30 -21.56 19.52
N GLN A 582 -10.52 -20.81 20.61
CA GLN A 582 -10.53 -21.29 22.01
C GLN A 582 -9.20 -21.91 22.49
N LEU A 583 -8.08 -21.57 21.85
CA LEU A 583 -6.74 -22.00 22.22
C LEU A 583 -6.17 -21.04 23.28
N LEU A 584 -6.42 -21.35 24.55
CA LEU A 584 -6.07 -20.50 25.70
C LEU A 584 -4.56 -20.35 25.95
N GLU A 585 -3.73 -21.22 25.35
CA GLU A 585 -2.27 -21.21 25.51
C GLU A 585 -1.60 -20.02 24.82
N GLY A 586 -2.28 -19.38 23.85
CA GLY A 586 -1.75 -18.29 23.05
C GLY A 586 -0.66 -18.73 22.05
N PRO A 587 -0.18 -17.81 21.19
CA PRO A 587 0.89 -18.10 20.25
C PRO A 587 2.24 -18.26 20.98
N PRO A 588 3.02 -19.32 20.70
CA PRO A 588 4.37 -19.45 21.26
C PRO A 588 5.33 -18.43 20.66
N GLU A 589 6.42 -18.10 21.37
CA GLU A 589 7.42 -17.09 20.95
C GLU A 589 8.01 -17.36 19.55
N SER A 590 8.04 -18.62 19.11
CA SER A 590 8.46 -19.03 17.77
C SER A 590 7.56 -18.53 16.63
N MET A 591 6.36 -17.99 16.93
CA MET A 591 5.48 -17.31 15.96
C MET A 591 5.85 -15.84 15.72
N GLY A 592 6.84 -15.30 16.44
CA GLY A 592 7.27 -13.92 16.32
C GLY A 592 6.23 -12.93 16.85
N ARG A 593 6.17 -11.74 16.25
CA ARG A 593 5.30 -10.64 16.72
C ARG A 593 3.87 -10.81 16.19
N GLY A 594 2.88 -11.00 17.07
CA GLY A 594 1.48 -11.18 16.70
C GLY A 594 0.89 -10.12 15.75
N ARG A 595 1.35 -8.86 15.86
CA ARG A 595 0.94 -7.72 15.01
C ARG A 595 1.41 -7.76 13.55
N ASP A 596 2.32 -8.67 13.21
CA ASP A 596 2.82 -8.85 11.85
C ASP A 596 2.07 -10.02 11.14
N TRP A 597 1.01 -10.53 11.78
CA TRP A 597 0.06 -11.50 11.23
C TRP A 597 -1.26 -10.83 10.83
N ASN A 598 -1.76 -11.19 9.65
CA ASN A 598 -3.08 -10.82 9.13
C ASN A 598 -3.67 -12.09 8.51
N VAL A 599 -4.40 -12.86 9.33
CA VAL A 599 -4.81 -14.22 8.97
C VAL A 599 -6.24 -14.23 8.44
N ASP A 600 -6.37 -14.41 7.13
CA ASP A 600 -7.67 -14.52 6.46
C ASP A 600 -8.40 -15.81 6.86
N LEU A 601 -9.63 -15.68 7.34
CA LEU A 601 -10.49 -16.83 7.66
C LEU A 601 -11.03 -17.53 6.41
N ILE A 602 -11.18 -16.79 5.31
CA ILE A 602 -11.65 -17.29 4.01
C ILE A 602 -10.75 -16.68 2.92
N PRO A 603 -9.55 -17.25 2.71
CA PRO A 603 -8.63 -16.83 1.66
C PRO A 603 -9.18 -17.17 0.26
N LYS A 604 -9.01 -16.22 -0.66
CA LYS A 604 -9.38 -16.33 -2.08
C LYS A 604 -8.41 -15.50 -2.92
N PHE A 605 -7.94 -16.05 -4.03
CA PHE A 605 -7.12 -15.36 -5.01
C PHE A 605 -7.97 -14.64 -6.06
N LEU A 606 -7.45 -13.53 -6.55
CA LEU A 606 -8.04 -12.75 -7.64
C LEU A 606 -7.38 -13.19 -8.95
N MET A 607 -8.17 -13.60 -9.93
CA MET A 607 -7.64 -13.92 -11.26
C MET A 607 -7.28 -12.62 -12.00
N ALA A 608 -6.07 -12.54 -12.56
CA ALA A 608 -5.46 -11.29 -13.06
C ALA A 608 -6.29 -10.55 -14.13
N ASN A 609 -6.93 -11.28 -15.05
CA ASN A 609 -7.86 -10.72 -16.04
C ASN A 609 -9.33 -10.94 -15.66
N GLY A 610 -9.58 -11.49 -14.47
CA GLY A 610 -10.89 -11.83 -13.94
C GLY A 610 -11.80 -10.62 -13.75
N GLN A 611 -13.10 -10.89 -13.70
CA GLN A 611 -14.13 -9.85 -13.65
C GLN A 611 -14.04 -8.98 -12.39
N LEU A 612 -13.61 -9.57 -11.25
CA LEU A 612 -13.35 -8.81 -10.03
C LEU A 612 -12.25 -7.75 -10.22
N VAL A 613 -11.12 -8.10 -10.84
CA VAL A 613 -10.03 -7.13 -11.08
C VAL A 613 -10.49 -6.02 -12.02
N LYS A 614 -11.33 -6.32 -13.01
CA LYS A 614 -11.98 -5.31 -13.87
C LYS A 614 -12.87 -4.36 -13.06
N MET A 615 -13.64 -4.86 -12.07
CA MET A 615 -14.42 -4.02 -11.17
C MET A 615 -13.55 -3.18 -10.21
N LEU A 616 -12.44 -3.73 -9.71
CA LEU A 616 -11.50 -3.01 -8.84
C LEU A 616 -10.82 -1.85 -9.59
N LEU A 617 -10.38 -2.09 -10.83
CA LEU A 617 -9.81 -1.06 -11.69
C LEU A 617 -10.85 0.02 -12.04
N TYR A 618 -12.07 -0.38 -12.40
CA TYR A 618 -13.15 0.57 -12.71
C TYR A 618 -13.54 1.45 -11.53
N THR A 619 -13.61 0.89 -10.32
CA THR A 619 -13.95 1.63 -9.09
C THR A 619 -12.78 2.45 -8.53
N GLU A 620 -11.61 2.43 -9.19
CA GLU A 620 -10.35 3.07 -8.78
C GLU A 620 -9.84 2.68 -7.37
N VAL A 621 -10.44 1.67 -6.74
CA VAL A 621 -10.08 1.22 -5.39
C VAL A 621 -8.67 0.60 -5.34
N THR A 622 -8.11 0.24 -6.50
CA THR A 622 -6.70 -0.15 -6.67
C THR A 622 -5.72 0.94 -6.22
N ARG A 623 -6.14 2.21 -6.11
CA ARG A 623 -5.35 3.29 -5.48
C ARG A 623 -5.07 3.07 -3.99
N TYR A 624 -5.76 2.12 -3.34
CA TYR A 624 -5.62 1.76 -1.93
C TYR A 624 -5.15 0.33 -1.71
N LEU A 625 -4.80 -0.42 -2.77
CA LEU A 625 -4.57 -1.86 -2.72
C LEU A 625 -3.32 -2.25 -3.52
N ASP A 626 -2.27 -2.65 -2.81
CA ASP A 626 -1.08 -3.23 -3.44
C ASP A 626 -1.28 -4.74 -3.64
N PHE A 627 -1.21 -5.19 -4.90
CA PHE A 627 -1.33 -6.60 -5.25
C PHE A 627 0.02 -7.24 -5.57
N LYS A 628 0.23 -8.46 -5.07
CA LYS A 628 1.37 -9.31 -5.41
C LYS A 628 0.90 -10.52 -6.21
N VAL A 629 1.72 -10.93 -7.18
CA VAL A 629 1.48 -12.13 -8.00
C VAL A 629 1.82 -13.37 -7.18
N VAL A 630 0.90 -14.32 -7.12
CA VAL A 630 1.11 -15.63 -6.48
C VAL A 630 2.13 -16.43 -7.29
N GLU A 631 3.06 -17.12 -6.63
CA GLU A 631 4.24 -17.65 -7.33
C GLU A 631 4.00 -18.94 -8.12
N GLY A 632 2.99 -19.74 -7.75
CA GLY A 632 2.68 -20.98 -8.46
C GLY A 632 1.24 -21.48 -8.34
N SER A 633 0.83 -22.27 -9.32
CA SER A 633 -0.43 -23.02 -9.36
C SER A 633 -0.10 -24.49 -9.59
N PHE A 634 -0.59 -25.37 -8.72
CA PHE A 634 -0.27 -26.79 -8.69
C PHE A 634 -1.55 -27.63 -8.67
N VAL A 635 -1.46 -28.83 -9.24
CA VAL A 635 -2.52 -29.85 -9.21
C VAL A 635 -1.98 -31.15 -8.64
N TYR A 636 -2.78 -31.81 -7.82
CA TYR A 636 -2.48 -33.12 -7.25
C TYR A 636 -2.84 -34.25 -8.23
N LYS A 637 -1.94 -35.21 -8.39
CA LYS A 637 -2.14 -36.44 -9.15
C LYS A 637 -1.37 -37.59 -8.50
N GLY A 638 -2.06 -38.68 -8.16
CA GLY A 638 -1.43 -39.92 -7.67
C GLY A 638 -0.43 -39.73 -6.51
N GLY A 639 -0.80 -39.01 -5.47
CA GLY A 639 0.05 -38.80 -4.28
C GLY A 639 1.09 -37.69 -4.40
N LYS A 640 1.13 -36.93 -5.51
CA LYS A 640 2.13 -35.87 -5.75
C LYS A 640 1.48 -34.63 -6.35
N ILE A 641 2.08 -33.46 -6.08
CA ILE A 641 1.71 -32.20 -6.72
C ILE A 641 2.62 -31.89 -7.90
N TYR A 642 2.05 -31.26 -8.93
CA TYR A 642 2.73 -30.86 -10.16
C TYR A 642 2.30 -29.46 -10.55
N LYS A 643 3.19 -28.65 -11.15
CA LYS A 643 2.81 -27.33 -11.70
C LYS A 643 1.76 -27.51 -12.81
N VAL A 644 0.69 -26.73 -12.77
CA VAL A 644 -0.34 -26.70 -13.81
C VAL A 644 0.29 -26.15 -15.11
N PRO A 645 0.28 -26.90 -16.22
CA PRO A 645 0.82 -26.41 -17.50
C PRO A 645 -0.22 -25.53 -18.19
N SER A 646 0.16 -24.30 -18.51
CA SER A 646 -0.75 -23.29 -19.05
C SER A 646 -0.25 -22.59 -20.32
N THR A 647 0.95 -22.94 -20.78
CA THR A 647 1.52 -22.56 -22.08
C THR A 647 1.99 -23.80 -22.86
N GLU A 648 2.27 -23.66 -24.15
CA GLU A 648 2.81 -24.75 -24.97
C GLU A 648 4.17 -25.28 -24.46
N THR A 649 5.03 -24.40 -23.95
CA THR A 649 6.35 -24.77 -23.41
C THR A 649 6.22 -25.52 -22.10
N GLU A 650 5.33 -25.07 -21.20
CA GLU A 650 5.02 -25.77 -19.96
C GLU A 650 4.34 -27.13 -20.21
N ALA A 651 3.42 -27.21 -21.18
CA ALA A 651 2.75 -28.47 -21.54
C ALA A 651 3.75 -29.54 -22.03
N LEU A 652 4.76 -29.14 -22.80
CA LEU A 652 5.83 -30.04 -23.24
C LEU A 652 6.77 -30.44 -22.08
N ALA A 653 7.07 -29.51 -21.17
CA ALA A 653 7.93 -29.75 -20.01
C ALA A 653 7.27 -30.52 -18.86
N SER A 654 5.95 -30.43 -18.69
CA SER A 654 5.20 -30.96 -17.53
C SER A 654 5.33 -32.47 -17.34
N ASN A 655 5.41 -32.95 -16.10
CA ASN A 655 5.47 -34.38 -15.79
C ASN A 655 4.09 -35.04 -15.54
N LEU A 656 2.98 -34.32 -15.79
CA LEU A 656 1.61 -34.83 -15.59
C LEU A 656 1.14 -35.84 -16.65
N MET A 657 1.69 -35.76 -17.87
CA MET A 657 1.19 -36.42 -19.07
C MET A 657 2.27 -37.23 -19.79
N GLY A 658 1.86 -38.30 -20.47
CA GLY A 658 2.74 -39.06 -21.37
C GLY A 658 3.15 -38.28 -22.62
N MET A 659 4.28 -38.62 -23.25
CA MET A 659 4.85 -37.84 -24.37
C MET A 659 3.87 -37.59 -25.54
N PHE A 660 3.03 -38.57 -25.89
CA PHE A 660 2.01 -38.43 -26.93
C PHE A 660 0.84 -37.55 -26.50
N GLU A 661 0.40 -37.72 -25.26
CA GLU A 661 -0.71 -36.97 -24.67
C GLU A 661 -0.38 -35.48 -24.52
N LYS A 662 0.86 -35.14 -24.13
CA LYS A 662 1.36 -33.74 -24.17
C LYS A 662 1.19 -33.08 -25.54
N ARG A 663 1.41 -33.81 -26.63
CA ARG A 663 1.28 -33.27 -28.00
C ARG A 663 -0.19 -33.04 -28.36
N ARG A 664 -1.11 -33.87 -27.87
CA ARG A 664 -2.56 -33.69 -28.03
C ARG A 664 -3.07 -32.53 -27.18
N PHE A 665 -2.65 -32.45 -25.92
CA PHE A 665 -2.97 -31.35 -25.03
C PHE A 665 -2.44 -30.00 -25.54
N ARG A 666 -1.22 -29.96 -26.10
CA ARG A 666 -0.71 -28.76 -26.81
C ARG A 666 -1.64 -28.32 -27.95
N LYS A 667 -2.13 -29.24 -28.78
CA LYS A 667 -3.10 -28.91 -29.86
C LYS A 667 -4.40 -28.35 -29.30
N PHE A 668 -4.90 -28.93 -28.20
CA PHE A 668 -6.10 -28.42 -27.52
C PHE A 668 -5.89 -26.98 -26.97
N LEU A 669 -4.74 -26.67 -26.36
CA LEU A 669 -4.43 -25.31 -25.92
C LEU A 669 -4.32 -24.33 -27.10
N VAL A 670 -3.72 -24.73 -28.22
CA VAL A 670 -3.66 -23.92 -29.45
C VAL A 670 -5.06 -23.66 -30.01
N PHE A 671 -5.94 -24.67 -30.01
CA PHE A 671 -7.35 -24.51 -30.38
C PHE A 671 -8.06 -23.49 -29.47
N VAL A 672 -7.94 -23.59 -28.15
CA VAL A 672 -8.55 -22.64 -27.20
C VAL A 672 -7.99 -21.22 -27.36
N ALA A 673 -6.70 -21.06 -27.62
CA ALA A 673 -6.08 -19.76 -27.84
C ALA A 673 -6.57 -19.08 -29.13
N ASN A 674 -6.71 -19.85 -30.22
CA ASN A 674 -7.15 -19.36 -31.52
C ASN A 674 -8.67 -19.19 -31.64
N PHE A 675 -9.45 -19.69 -30.69
CA PHE A 675 -10.91 -19.63 -30.70
C PHE A 675 -11.42 -18.18 -30.58
N ASP A 676 -12.24 -17.76 -31.55
CA ASP A 676 -12.95 -16.48 -31.59
C ASP A 676 -14.42 -16.71 -31.94
N GLU A 677 -15.33 -16.34 -31.04
CA GLU A 677 -16.78 -16.45 -31.18
C GLU A 677 -17.33 -15.80 -32.47
N ASN A 678 -16.59 -14.85 -33.06
CA ASN A 678 -16.99 -14.11 -34.26
C ASN A 678 -16.52 -14.75 -35.58
N ASP A 679 -15.55 -15.68 -35.56
CA ASP A 679 -15.08 -16.40 -36.76
C ASP A 679 -15.33 -17.91 -36.64
N PRO A 680 -16.40 -18.44 -37.28
CA PRO A 680 -16.72 -19.86 -37.30
C PRO A 680 -15.62 -20.78 -37.86
N LYS A 681 -14.62 -20.26 -38.59
CA LYS A 681 -13.47 -21.05 -39.03
C LYS A 681 -12.59 -21.50 -37.86
N THR A 682 -12.49 -20.67 -36.81
CA THR A 682 -11.68 -20.98 -35.61
C THR A 682 -12.26 -22.12 -34.79
N PHE A 683 -13.55 -22.42 -34.95
CA PHE A 683 -14.22 -23.50 -34.23
C PHE A 683 -13.75 -24.89 -34.69
N GLU A 684 -13.06 -25.02 -35.83
CA GLU A 684 -12.59 -26.30 -36.38
C GLU A 684 -13.69 -27.39 -36.40
N GLY A 685 -14.94 -27.00 -36.71
CA GLY A 685 -16.08 -27.91 -36.77
C GLY A 685 -16.74 -28.31 -35.44
N VAL A 686 -16.46 -27.62 -34.32
CA VAL A 686 -17.36 -27.66 -33.14
C VAL A 686 -18.39 -26.54 -33.23
N ASP A 687 -19.58 -26.76 -32.66
CA ASP A 687 -20.56 -25.69 -32.41
C ASP A 687 -20.46 -25.28 -30.92
N PRO A 688 -20.09 -24.03 -30.60
CA PRO A 688 -19.89 -23.58 -29.22
C PRO A 688 -21.11 -23.68 -28.31
N GLN A 689 -22.33 -23.61 -28.88
CA GLN A 689 -23.57 -23.58 -28.10
C GLN A 689 -24.23 -24.97 -27.96
N THR A 690 -23.92 -25.92 -28.86
CA THR A 690 -24.54 -27.26 -28.84
C THR A 690 -23.56 -28.40 -28.53
N THR A 691 -22.26 -28.22 -28.75
CA THR A 691 -21.27 -29.28 -28.53
C THR A 691 -20.91 -29.38 -27.05
N SER A 692 -21.02 -30.58 -26.48
CA SER A 692 -20.60 -30.83 -25.10
C SER A 692 -19.09 -30.68 -24.95
N MET A 693 -18.61 -30.25 -23.77
CA MET A 693 -17.16 -30.22 -23.53
C MET A 693 -16.53 -31.62 -23.60
N ARG A 694 -17.28 -32.67 -23.24
CA ARG A 694 -16.90 -34.08 -23.40
C ARG A 694 -16.58 -34.43 -24.85
N ASP A 695 -17.36 -33.94 -25.81
CA ASP A 695 -17.13 -34.17 -27.24
C ASP A 695 -15.94 -33.38 -27.78
N VAL A 696 -15.68 -32.18 -27.25
CA VAL A 696 -14.43 -31.44 -27.51
C VAL A 696 -13.22 -32.25 -27.02
N TYR A 697 -13.26 -32.80 -25.80
CA TYR A 697 -12.17 -33.64 -25.29
C TYR A 697 -11.98 -34.94 -26.08
N ARG A 698 -13.07 -35.56 -26.57
CA ARG A 698 -13.02 -36.72 -27.49
C ARG A 698 -12.35 -36.36 -28.82
N LYS A 699 -12.66 -35.19 -29.41
CA LYS A 699 -12.04 -34.70 -30.66
C LYS A 699 -10.51 -34.63 -30.56
N PHE A 700 -9.98 -34.27 -29.39
CA PHE A 700 -8.54 -34.17 -29.13
C PHE A 700 -7.93 -35.44 -28.49
N ASP A 701 -8.69 -36.50 -28.27
CA ASP A 701 -8.23 -37.77 -27.65
C ASP A 701 -7.51 -37.53 -26.30
N LEU A 702 -8.13 -36.73 -25.42
CA LEU A 702 -7.60 -36.45 -24.08
C LEU A 702 -8.09 -37.52 -23.08
N GLY A 703 -7.18 -38.08 -22.28
CA GLY A 703 -7.50 -39.06 -21.25
C GLY A 703 -8.16 -38.44 -20.01
N GLN A 704 -8.78 -39.27 -19.16
CA GLN A 704 -9.51 -38.79 -17.98
C GLN A 704 -8.65 -37.93 -17.04
N ASP A 705 -7.40 -38.32 -16.77
CA ASP A 705 -6.46 -37.51 -15.97
C ASP A 705 -6.27 -36.08 -16.53
N VAL A 706 -6.31 -35.92 -17.86
CA VAL A 706 -6.15 -34.63 -18.54
C VAL A 706 -7.43 -33.82 -18.45
N ILE A 707 -8.58 -34.48 -18.59
CA ILE A 707 -9.90 -33.89 -18.40
C ILE A 707 -10.03 -33.36 -16.97
N ASP A 708 -9.69 -34.18 -15.96
CA ASP A 708 -9.68 -33.81 -14.54
C ASP A 708 -8.87 -32.52 -14.31
N PHE A 709 -7.58 -32.48 -14.68
CA PHE A 709 -6.79 -31.26 -14.42
C PHE A 709 -7.21 -30.07 -15.29
N THR A 710 -7.74 -30.30 -16.49
CA THR A 710 -8.20 -29.19 -17.36
C THR A 710 -9.47 -28.54 -16.81
N GLY A 711 -10.46 -29.34 -16.40
CA GLY A 711 -11.69 -28.85 -15.78
C GLY A 711 -11.46 -28.20 -14.43
N HIS A 712 -10.76 -28.88 -13.53
CA HIS A 712 -10.61 -28.46 -12.15
C HIS A 712 -9.48 -27.44 -11.95
N ALA A 713 -8.36 -27.52 -12.69
CA ALA A 713 -7.20 -26.66 -12.47
C ALA A 713 -6.99 -25.52 -13.49
N LEU A 714 -7.55 -25.61 -14.71
CA LEU A 714 -7.54 -24.51 -15.68
C LEU A 714 -8.91 -23.80 -15.76
N ALA A 715 -10.00 -24.55 -15.93
CA ALA A 715 -11.35 -23.97 -16.01
C ALA A 715 -12.00 -23.67 -14.64
N LEU A 716 -11.36 -24.15 -13.55
CA LEU A 716 -11.76 -23.92 -12.16
C LEU A 716 -13.23 -24.29 -11.88
N TYR A 717 -13.67 -25.43 -12.42
CA TYR A 717 -14.92 -26.06 -12.01
C TYR A 717 -14.74 -26.80 -10.68
N ARG A 718 -15.87 -26.99 -9.98
CA ARG A 718 -15.95 -27.66 -8.66
C ARG A 718 -16.45 -29.11 -8.77
N THR A 719 -17.02 -29.44 -9.93
CA THR A 719 -17.75 -30.67 -10.27
C THR A 719 -17.64 -30.92 -11.77
N ASP A 720 -17.74 -32.17 -12.19
CA ASP A 720 -17.66 -32.61 -13.59
C ASP A 720 -18.93 -32.28 -14.43
N ASP A 721 -19.90 -31.55 -13.89
CA ASP A 721 -21.16 -31.20 -14.57
C ASP A 721 -20.92 -30.46 -15.89
N TYR A 722 -19.81 -29.72 -16.00
CA TYR A 722 -19.42 -28.97 -17.20
C TYR A 722 -19.12 -29.86 -18.42
N LEU A 723 -18.89 -31.16 -18.22
CA LEU A 723 -18.59 -32.10 -19.31
C LEU A 723 -19.75 -32.23 -20.29
N ASP A 724 -20.97 -32.21 -19.78
CA ASP A 724 -22.20 -32.39 -20.56
C ASP A 724 -22.93 -31.04 -20.83
N GLN A 725 -22.29 -29.91 -20.47
CA GLN A 725 -22.72 -28.55 -20.82
C GLN A 725 -22.05 -28.06 -22.12
N PRO A 726 -22.60 -27.01 -22.78
CA PRO A 726 -21.98 -26.38 -23.94
C PRO A 726 -20.54 -25.94 -23.69
N CYS A 727 -19.65 -26.21 -24.65
CA CYS A 727 -18.22 -26.00 -24.47
C CYS A 727 -17.78 -24.53 -24.36
N LEU A 728 -18.60 -23.57 -24.82
CA LEU A 728 -18.27 -22.14 -24.85
C LEU A 728 -17.81 -21.57 -23.49
N GLU A 729 -18.53 -21.84 -22.40
CA GLU A 729 -18.15 -21.33 -21.07
C GLU A 729 -16.79 -21.88 -20.64
N THR A 730 -16.55 -23.17 -20.88
CA THR A 730 -15.29 -23.84 -20.53
C THR A 730 -14.11 -23.32 -21.35
N ILE A 731 -14.29 -23.12 -22.66
CA ILE A 731 -13.27 -22.52 -23.54
C ILE A 731 -12.92 -21.11 -23.02
N ASN A 732 -13.93 -20.28 -22.72
CA ASN A 732 -13.72 -18.93 -22.22
C ASN A 732 -13.06 -18.89 -20.83
N ARG A 733 -13.35 -19.85 -19.94
CA ARG A 733 -12.65 -20.00 -18.63
C ARG A 733 -11.18 -20.39 -18.80
N ILE A 734 -10.87 -21.34 -19.68
CA ILE A 734 -9.48 -21.76 -19.94
C ILE A 734 -8.70 -20.61 -20.60
N LYS A 735 -9.31 -19.91 -21.56
CA LYS A 735 -8.74 -18.71 -22.20
C LYS A 735 -8.44 -17.63 -21.16
N LEU A 736 -9.38 -17.35 -20.26
CA LEU A 736 -9.23 -16.41 -19.14
C LEU A 736 -8.08 -16.78 -18.18
N TYR A 737 -7.85 -18.08 -17.92
CA TYR A 737 -6.68 -18.55 -17.16
C TYR A 737 -5.37 -18.27 -17.92
N SER A 738 -5.28 -18.66 -19.19
CA SER A 738 -4.07 -18.47 -20.00
C SER A 738 -3.74 -16.98 -20.23
N GLU A 739 -4.73 -16.13 -20.49
CA GLU A 739 -4.54 -14.68 -20.59
C GLU A 739 -4.11 -14.05 -19.26
N SER A 740 -4.65 -14.52 -18.13
CA SER A 740 -4.27 -14.07 -16.79
C SER A 740 -2.83 -14.45 -16.44
N LEU A 741 -2.39 -15.64 -16.84
CA LEU A 741 -1.00 -16.07 -16.72
C LEU A 741 -0.09 -15.20 -17.60
N ALA A 742 -0.45 -15.00 -18.87
CA ALA A 742 0.37 -14.28 -19.85
C ALA A 742 0.72 -12.85 -19.41
N ARG A 743 -0.13 -12.21 -18.60
CA ARG A 743 0.10 -10.87 -18.03
C ARG A 743 1.28 -10.80 -17.05
N TYR A 744 1.54 -11.85 -16.26
CA TYR A 744 2.52 -11.82 -15.16
C TYR A 744 3.51 -12.99 -15.12
N GLY A 745 3.37 -13.99 -15.99
CA GLY A 745 4.33 -15.08 -16.23
C GLY A 745 4.47 -16.17 -15.15
N LYS A 746 4.13 -15.89 -13.89
CA LYS A 746 4.28 -16.86 -12.77
C LYS A 746 3.06 -17.75 -12.56
N SER A 747 1.91 -17.12 -12.27
CA SER A 747 0.60 -17.74 -12.10
C SER A 747 -0.48 -16.74 -12.54
N PRO A 748 -1.74 -17.16 -12.77
CA PRO A 748 -2.83 -16.25 -13.13
C PRO A 748 -3.41 -15.48 -11.92
N TYR A 749 -2.82 -15.65 -10.73
CA TYR A 749 -3.42 -15.23 -9.46
C TYR A 749 -2.69 -14.04 -8.84
N LEU A 750 -3.50 -13.13 -8.29
CA LEU A 750 -3.11 -11.98 -7.47
C LEU A 750 -3.66 -12.14 -6.06
N TYR A 751 -2.92 -11.62 -5.09
CA TYR A 751 -3.33 -11.51 -3.69
C TYR A 751 -2.88 -10.15 -3.14
N PRO A 752 -3.74 -9.43 -2.38
CA PRO A 752 -3.35 -8.16 -1.79
C PRO A 752 -2.29 -8.35 -0.68
N LEU A 753 -1.35 -7.40 -0.59
CA LEU A 753 -0.51 -7.29 0.60
C LEU A 753 -1.39 -7.01 1.82
N TYR A 754 -0.99 -7.55 2.98
CA TYR A 754 -1.74 -7.53 4.25
C TYR A 754 -3.05 -8.33 4.26
N GLY A 755 -3.39 -9.05 3.17
CA GLY A 755 -4.51 -9.99 3.12
C GLY A 755 -5.83 -9.37 2.65
N LEU A 756 -6.88 -10.19 2.52
CA LEU A 756 -8.16 -9.76 1.96
C LEU A 756 -8.92 -8.78 2.85
N GLY A 757 -8.48 -8.56 4.10
CA GLY A 757 -8.98 -7.50 4.97
C GLY A 757 -8.85 -6.09 4.36
N GLU A 758 -7.91 -5.88 3.43
CA GLU A 758 -7.74 -4.59 2.75
C GLU A 758 -8.86 -4.31 1.74
N LEU A 759 -9.48 -5.33 1.12
CA LEU A 759 -10.55 -5.14 0.14
C LEU A 759 -11.77 -4.40 0.75
N PRO A 760 -12.36 -4.86 1.88
CA PRO A 760 -13.41 -4.11 2.58
C PRO A 760 -13.02 -2.68 2.95
N GLN A 761 -11.77 -2.46 3.40
CA GLN A 761 -11.29 -1.16 3.85
C GLN A 761 -11.13 -0.17 2.69
N GLY A 762 -10.54 -0.61 1.58
CA GLY A 762 -10.44 0.19 0.36
C GLY A 762 -11.82 0.60 -0.17
N PHE A 763 -12.78 -0.31 -0.17
CA PHE A 763 -14.16 -0.01 -0.57
C PHE A 763 -14.91 0.87 0.42
N ALA A 764 -14.65 0.75 1.73
CA ALA A 764 -15.19 1.66 2.74
C ALA A 764 -14.69 3.10 2.52
N ARG A 765 -13.38 3.25 2.27
CA ARG A 765 -12.76 4.54 1.93
C ARG A 765 -13.34 5.12 0.63
N LEU A 766 -13.46 4.30 -0.42
CA LEU A 766 -14.08 4.72 -1.68
C LEU A 766 -15.52 5.21 -1.46
N SER A 767 -16.36 4.42 -0.79
CA SER A 767 -17.75 4.81 -0.55
C SER A 767 -17.86 6.09 0.28
N ALA A 768 -16.97 6.30 1.26
CA ALA A 768 -16.92 7.54 2.04
C ALA A 768 -16.59 8.78 1.19
N ILE A 769 -15.69 8.67 0.20
CA ILE A 769 -15.36 9.77 -0.73
C ILE A 769 -16.59 10.19 -1.55
N TYR A 770 -17.42 9.24 -1.96
CA TYR A 770 -18.68 9.50 -2.67
C TYR A 770 -19.87 9.81 -1.73
N GLY A 771 -19.62 10.13 -0.45
CA GLY A 771 -20.63 10.56 0.53
C GLY A 771 -21.43 9.41 1.18
N GLY A 772 -20.96 8.17 1.06
CA GLY A 772 -21.45 7.04 1.85
C GLY A 772 -21.06 7.17 3.32
N THR A 773 -21.87 6.60 4.22
CA THR A 773 -21.61 6.64 5.68
C THR A 773 -21.39 5.23 6.21
N TYR A 774 -20.26 4.99 6.86
CA TYR A 774 -19.90 3.70 7.46
C TYR A 774 -20.03 3.76 8.99
N MET A 775 -20.63 2.72 9.59
CA MET A 775 -20.88 2.61 11.03
C MET A 775 -20.53 1.19 11.53
N LEU A 776 -19.35 1.02 12.14
CA LEU A 776 -19.00 -0.25 12.81
C LEU A 776 -19.59 -0.31 14.23
N ASN A 777 -19.59 -1.51 14.83
CA ASN A 777 -20.12 -1.78 16.15
C ASN A 777 -21.57 -1.27 16.38
N LYS A 778 -22.39 -1.28 15.32
CA LYS A 778 -23.75 -0.74 15.30
C LYS A 778 -24.74 -1.89 15.10
N PRO A 779 -25.34 -2.43 16.18
CA PRO A 779 -26.27 -3.54 16.09
C PRO A 779 -27.58 -3.10 15.42
N VAL A 780 -28.34 -4.05 14.89
CA VAL A 780 -29.65 -3.80 14.31
C VAL A 780 -30.66 -4.67 15.01
N ASP A 781 -31.69 -3.97 15.48
CA ASP A 781 -32.74 -4.51 16.31
C ASP A 781 -33.85 -5.12 15.44
N ASP A 782 -34.13 -4.52 14.27
CA ASP A 782 -35.24 -4.90 13.39
C ASP A 782 -35.07 -4.40 11.94
N ILE A 783 -35.61 -5.16 10.98
CA ILE A 783 -35.73 -4.79 9.56
C ILE A 783 -37.20 -4.47 9.29
N ILE A 784 -37.51 -3.19 9.08
CA ILE A 784 -38.89 -2.72 8.98
C ILE A 784 -39.43 -3.00 7.59
N MET A 785 -40.46 -3.86 7.52
CA MET A 785 -41.18 -4.23 6.31
C MET A 785 -42.60 -3.65 6.34
N GLU A 786 -42.96 -2.83 5.35
CA GLU A 786 -44.33 -2.35 5.13
C GLU A 786 -44.86 -2.99 3.83
N ASN A 787 -46.06 -3.59 3.85
CA ASN A 787 -46.66 -4.27 2.68
C ASN A 787 -45.74 -5.30 1.99
N GLY A 788 -44.96 -6.05 2.78
CA GLY A 788 -44.01 -7.05 2.28
C GLY A 788 -42.69 -6.49 1.72
N LYS A 789 -42.51 -5.16 1.71
CA LYS A 789 -41.35 -4.46 1.16
C LYS A 789 -40.56 -3.72 2.23
N VAL A 790 -39.24 -3.68 2.11
CA VAL A 790 -38.37 -3.00 3.08
C VAL A 790 -38.50 -1.47 3.01
N VAL A 791 -38.64 -0.84 4.18
CA VAL A 791 -38.77 0.62 4.33
C VAL A 791 -37.76 1.24 5.30
N GLY A 792 -37.00 0.44 6.02
CA GLY A 792 -35.97 0.91 6.94
C GLY A 792 -35.38 -0.18 7.82
N VAL A 793 -34.43 0.22 8.66
CA VAL A 793 -33.80 -0.57 9.70
C VAL A 793 -33.82 0.22 10.99
N LYS A 794 -34.08 -0.49 12.09
CA LYS A 794 -34.02 0.04 13.44
C LYS A 794 -32.70 -0.36 14.11
N SER A 795 -32.01 0.60 14.71
CA SER A 795 -30.73 0.40 15.37
C SER A 795 -30.61 1.35 16.56
N GLU A 796 -30.44 0.80 17.76
CA GLU A 796 -30.29 1.55 19.01
C GLU A 796 -31.46 2.54 19.26
N GLY A 797 -32.66 2.16 18.81
CA GLY A 797 -33.88 2.97 18.92
C GLY A 797 -34.06 4.05 17.85
N GLU A 798 -33.09 4.28 16.96
CA GLU A 798 -33.23 5.13 15.78
C GLU A 798 -33.67 4.31 14.55
N VAL A 799 -34.39 4.94 13.62
CA VAL A 799 -34.84 4.31 12.37
C VAL A 799 -34.25 5.05 11.18
N ALA A 800 -33.35 4.39 10.47
CA ALA A 800 -32.93 4.83 9.15
C ALA A 800 -33.90 4.22 8.11
N ARG A 801 -34.59 5.07 7.34
CA ARG A 801 -35.51 4.60 6.27
C ARG A 801 -34.73 4.21 5.02
N CYS A 802 -35.33 3.38 4.16
CA CYS A 802 -34.72 2.94 2.89
C CYS A 802 -35.79 2.62 1.83
N LYS A 803 -35.35 2.24 0.63
CA LYS A 803 -36.23 1.57 -0.37
C LYS A 803 -35.68 0.25 -0.91
N GLN A 804 -34.44 -0.07 -0.57
CA GLN A 804 -33.72 -1.29 -0.91
C GLN A 804 -32.79 -1.63 0.26
N LEU A 805 -32.54 -2.92 0.48
CA LEU A 805 -31.62 -3.46 1.48
C LEU A 805 -30.65 -4.41 0.79
N ILE A 806 -29.37 -4.35 1.13
CA ILE A 806 -28.39 -5.39 0.75
C ILE A 806 -27.95 -6.04 2.05
N CYS A 807 -27.86 -7.36 2.11
CA CYS A 807 -27.39 -8.04 3.32
C CYS A 807 -26.80 -9.42 3.03
N ASP A 808 -26.00 -9.92 3.97
CA ASP A 808 -25.57 -11.33 4.01
C ASP A 808 -26.68 -12.27 4.59
N PRO A 809 -26.51 -13.60 4.54
CA PRO A 809 -27.51 -14.54 5.07
C PRO A 809 -27.86 -14.40 6.57
N SER A 810 -26.93 -13.86 7.37
CA SER A 810 -27.03 -13.78 8.84
C SER A 810 -27.94 -12.68 9.38
N TYR A 811 -28.42 -11.83 8.49
CA TYR A 811 -29.33 -10.73 8.76
C TYR A 811 -30.80 -11.13 8.61
N ILE A 812 -31.05 -12.11 7.74
CA ILE A 812 -32.38 -12.56 7.31
C ILE A 812 -32.43 -14.10 7.31
N PRO A 813 -32.24 -14.75 8.48
CA PRO A 813 -32.17 -16.22 8.58
C PRO A 813 -33.43 -16.92 8.07
N ASP A 814 -34.58 -16.22 8.03
CA ASP A 814 -35.86 -16.73 7.55
C ASP A 814 -36.03 -16.64 6.02
N ARG A 815 -35.13 -15.93 5.31
CA ARG A 815 -35.13 -15.75 3.85
C ARG A 815 -33.96 -16.45 3.16
N VAL A 816 -33.29 -17.37 3.85
CA VAL A 816 -32.18 -18.16 3.31
C VAL A 816 -32.36 -19.65 3.60
N ARG A 817 -31.90 -20.49 2.68
CA ARG A 817 -31.82 -21.94 2.87
C ARG A 817 -30.36 -22.38 2.96
N LYS A 818 -30.11 -23.48 3.67
CA LYS A 818 -28.78 -24.08 3.77
C LYS A 818 -28.48 -24.88 2.51
N ALA A 819 -27.45 -24.47 1.77
CA ALA A 819 -26.97 -25.09 0.53
C ALA A 819 -25.90 -26.17 0.77
N GLY A 820 -25.20 -26.14 1.91
CA GLY A 820 -24.14 -27.10 2.22
C GLY A 820 -23.33 -26.73 3.47
N GLN A 821 -22.15 -27.33 3.61
CA GLN A 821 -21.16 -26.99 4.64
C GLN A 821 -19.74 -27.04 4.05
N VAL A 822 -18.85 -26.21 4.59
CA VAL A 822 -17.43 -26.15 4.19
C VAL A 822 -16.57 -26.28 5.44
N ILE A 823 -15.59 -27.18 5.40
CA ILE A 823 -14.49 -27.19 6.36
C ILE A 823 -13.35 -26.32 5.83
N ARG A 824 -12.72 -25.56 6.73
CA ARG A 824 -11.47 -24.83 6.50
C ARG A 824 -10.52 -25.14 7.65
N ILE A 825 -9.31 -25.60 7.33
CA ILE A 825 -8.23 -25.76 8.31
C ILE A 825 -7.12 -24.79 7.94
N ILE A 826 -6.88 -23.82 8.81
CA ILE A 826 -5.75 -22.90 8.72
C ILE A 826 -4.55 -23.60 9.37
N CYS A 827 -3.48 -23.79 8.63
CA CYS A 827 -2.23 -24.41 9.08
C CYS A 827 -1.10 -23.37 9.06
N ILE A 828 -0.41 -23.21 10.18
CA ILE A 828 0.84 -22.43 10.24
C ILE A 828 2.02 -23.39 10.00
N LEU A 829 2.93 -23.00 9.11
CA LEU A 829 4.14 -23.77 8.78
C LEU A 829 5.40 -22.91 9.00
N SER A 830 6.48 -23.55 9.44
CA SER A 830 7.83 -22.98 9.49
C SER A 830 8.67 -23.22 8.22
N HIS A 831 8.07 -23.76 7.15
CA HIS A 831 8.76 -24.11 5.90
C HIS A 831 7.85 -23.93 4.68
N PRO A 832 8.40 -23.75 3.46
CA PRO A 832 7.61 -23.80 2.24
C PRO A 832 7.05 -25.21 2.00
N ILE A 833 5.98 -25.31 1.20
CA ILE A 833 5.34 -26.60 0.90
C ILE A 833 6.27 -27.45 0.02
N LYS A 834 6.41 -28.74 0.37
CA LYS A 834 7.26 -29.69 -0.37
C LYS A 834 6.84 -29.78 -1.84
N ASN A 835 7.81 -29.92 -2.74
CA ASN A 835 7.62 -30.00 -4.20
C ASN A 835 7.05 -28.73 -4.88
N THR A 836 7.01 -27.57 -4.20
CA THR A 836 6.61 -26.29 -4.82
C THR A 836 7.76 -25.44 -5.35
N ASN A 837 9.01 -25.94 -5.29
CA ASN A 837 10.24 -25.17 -5.59
C ASN A 837 10.38 -23.92 -4.69
N ASP A 838 10.22 -24.14 -3.38
CA ASP A 838 10.32 -23.15 -2.30
C ASP A 838 9.49 -21.87 -2.53
N ALA A 839 8.30 -22.04 -3.13
CA ALA A 839 7.38 -20.93 -3.39
C ALA A 839 6.91 -20.26 -2.10
N ASN A 840 6.90 -18.93 -2.10
CA ASN A 840 6.38 -18.09 -1.02
C ASN A 840 4.84 -17.98 -1.02
N SER A 841 4.21 -18.39 -2.11
CA SER A 841 2.75 -18.46 -2.24
C SER A 841 2.35 -19.40 -3.36
N CYS A 842 1.29 -20.17 -3.16
CA CYS A 842 0.76 -21.02 -4.22
C CYS A 842 -0.71 -21.36 -4.03
N GLN A 843 -1.32 -21.83 -5.11
CA GLN A 843 -2.55 -22.62 -5.06
C GLN A 843 -2.24 -24.09 -5.36
N ILE A 844 -2.89 -25.00 -4.64
CA ILE A 844 -2.89 -26.44 -4.89
C ILE A 844 -4.35 -26.87 -5.03
N ILE A 845 -4.66 -27.53 -6.13
CA ILE A 845 -5.99 -28.09 -6.42
C ILE A 845 -5.88 -29.60 -6.35
N ILE A 846 -6.75 -30.24 -5.56
CA ILE A 846 -6.88 -31.69 -5.48
C ILE A 846 -8.22 -32.07 -6.11
N PRO A 847 -8.24 -32.51 -7.39
CA PRO A 847 -9.46 -32.87 -8.07
C PRO A 847 -10.18 -34.02 -7.35
N GLN A 848 -11.49 -33.90 -7.22
CA GLN A 848 -12.34 -34.88 -6.52
C GLN A 848 -12.09 -36.34 -6.92
N ASN A 849 -11.83 -36.59 -8.22
CA ASN A 849 -11.60 -37.93 -8.79
C ASN A 849 -10.29 -38.56 -8.29
N GLN A 850 -9.28 -37.76 -7.92
CA GLN A 850 -7.99 -38.25 -7.41
C GLN A 850 -8.04 -38.71 -5.95
N VAL A 851 -9.08 -38.32 -5.21
CA VAL A 851 -9.30 -38.65 -3.79
C VAL A 851 -10.64 -39.36 -3.54
N ASN A 852 -11.32 -39.81 -4.60
CA ASN A 852 -12.60 -40.52 -4.57
C ASN A 852 -13.71 -39.75 -3.80
N ARG A 853 -13.83 -38.46 -4.09
CA ARG A 853 -14.82 -37.52 -3.52
C ARG A 853 -15.80 -37.03 -4.58
N LYS A 854 -16.82 -36.25 -4.17
CA LYS A 854 -17.73 -35.52 -5.06
C LYS A 854 -17.41 -34.03 -5.17
N SER A 855 -16.43 -33.55 -4.40
CA SER A 855 -15.98 -32.17 -4.38
C SER A 855 -14.47 -32.08 -4.14
N ASP A 856 -13.85 -31.11 -4.82
CA ASP A 856 -12.42 -30.86 -4.74
C ASP A 856 -11.97 -30.45 -3.33
N ILE A 857 -10.67 -30.65 -3.06
CA ILE A 857 -9.99 -30.03 -1.92
C ILE A 857 -9.04 -28.97 -2.46
N TYR A 858 -9.12 -27.76 -1.93
CA TYR A 858 -8.26 -26.65 -2.31
C TYR A 858 -7.31 -26.30 -1.15
N VAL A 859 -6.04 -26.06 -1.46
CA VAL A 859 -5.10 -25.43 -0.54
C VAL A 859 -4.56 -24.16 -1.17
N CYS A 860 -4.76 -23.02 -0.51
CA CYS A 860 -4.04 -21.80 -0.83
C CYS A 860 -3.00 -21.54 0.26
N MET A 861 -1.80 -21.13 -0.16
CA MET A 861 -0.71 -20.79 0.74
C MET A 861 -0.21 -19.38 0.43
N ILE A 862 -0.07 -18.59 1.50
CA ILE A 862 0.52 -17.25 1.52
C ILE A 862 1.47 -17.14 2.72
N SER A 863 2.44 -16.23 2.67
CA SER A 863 3.52 -16.14 3.68
C SER A 863 3.84 -14.70 4.06
N TYR A 864 4.87 -14.52 4.90
CA TYR A 864 5.52 -13.23 5.16
C TYR A 864 5.77 -12.38 3.90
N ALA A 865 5.96 -12.99 2.73
CA ALA A 865 6.15 -12.27 1.46
C ALA A 865 4.92 -11.45 1.00
N HIS A 866 3.76 -11.67 1.63
CA HIS A 866 2.51 -10.92 1.45
C HIS A 866 2.14 -10.09 2.69
N ASN A 867 3.02 -9.96 3.69
CA ASN A 867 2.79 -9.24 4.95
C ASN A 867 1.60 -9.78 5.79
N VAL A 868 1.31 -11.08 5.68
CA VAL A 868 0.23 -11.78 6.42
C VAL A 868 0.73 -12.64 7.58
N ALA A 869 2.05 -12.82 7.71
CA ALA A 869 2.68 -13.63 8.75
C ALA A 869 4.06 -13.08 9.12
N ALA A 870 4.54 -13.42 10.31
CA ALA A 870 5.91 -13.10 10.72
C ALA A 870 6.98 -13.74 9.80
N GLN A 871 8.16 -13.13 9.74
CA GLN A 871 9.25 -13.54 8.85
C GLN A 871 9.56 -15.05 8.95
N GLY A 872 9.61 -15.74 7.81
CA GLY A 872 9.87 -17.18 7.74
C GLY A 872 8.66 -18.08 8.01
N LYS A 873 7.48 -17.52 8.29
CA LYS A 873 6.23 -18.27 8.48
C LYS A 873 5.33 -18.25 7.25
N TYR A 874 4.61 -19.36 7.08
CA TYR A 874 3.67 -19.61 5.99
C TYR A 874 2.31 -19.98 6.58
N ILE A 875 1.24 -19.55 5.91
CA ILE A 875 -0.15 -19.84 6.23
C ILE A 875 -0.70 -20.63 5.05
N ALA A 876 -0.94 -21.92 5.24
CA ALA A 876 -1.57 -22.80 4.27
C ALA A 876 -2.99 -23.13 4.75
N ILE A 877 -4.00 -22.88 3.92
CA ILE A 877 -5.39 -23.03 4.31
C ILE A 877 -6.05 -24.06 3.39
N ALA A 878 -6.36 -25.23 3.96
CA ALA A 878 -7.02 -26.32 3.27
C ALA A 878 -8.54 -26.19 3.43
N SER A 879 -9.30 -26.40 2.35
CA SER A 879 -10.76 -26.33 2.38
C SER A 879 -11.46 -27.22 1.36
N THR A 880 -12.62 -27.76 1.73
CA THR A 880 -13.48 -28.59 0.88
C THR A 880 -14.94 -28.53 1.36
N THR A 881 -15.87 -29.00 0.54
CA THR A 881 -17.28 -29.16 0.93
C THR A 881 -17.40 -30.42 1.78
N VAL A 882 -18.14 -30.37 2.90
CA VAL A 882 -18.28 -31.52 3.80
C VAL A 882 -19.21 -32.57 3.18
N GLU A 883 -18.70 -33.80 3.03
CA GLU A 883 -19.44 -34.95 2.48
C GLU A 883 -19.73 -36.04 3.53
N THR A 884 -19.02 -36.04 4.66
CA THR A 884 -19.08 -37.09 5.70
C THR A 884 -19.37 -36.51 7.09
N ALA A 885 -19.48 -37.40 8.09
CA ALA A 885 -19.63 -37.00 9.50
C ALA A 885 -18.28 -36.64 10.18
N GLU A 886 -17.14 -36.91 9.56
CA GLU A 886 -15.79 -36.67 10.12
C GLU A 886 -14.98 -35.73 9.20
N PRO A 887 -15.34 -34.44 9.13
CA PRO A 887 -14.85 -33.53 8.09
C PRO A 887 -13.34 -33.27 8.13
N GLU A 888 -12.68 -33.46 9.28
CA GLU A 888 -11.22 -33.32 9.38
C GLU A 888 -10.45 -34.43 8.64
N LYS A 889 -11.02 -35.64 8.51
CA LYS A 889 -10.41 -36.72 7.71
C LYS A 889 -10.54 -36.46 6.21
N GLU A 890 -11.56 -35.73 5.79
CA GLU A 890 -11.78 -35.39 4.38
C GLU A 890 -10.65 -34.53 3.79
N VAL A 891 -9.96 -33.76 4.63
CA VAL A 891 -8.82 -32.92 4.25
C VAL A 891 -7.46 -33.53 4.58
N GLU A 892 -7.40 -34.76 5.10
CA GLU A 892 -6.15 -35.48 5.40
C GLU A 892 -5.17 -35.54 4.20
N PRO A 893 -5.60 -35.82 2.95
CA PRO A 893 -4.70 -35.79 1.78
C PRO A 893 -4.09 -34.41 1.48
N ALA A 894 -4.74 -33.33 1.93
CA ALA A 894 -4.19 -31.98 1.84
C ALA A 894 -3.21 -31.70 3.00
N LEU A 895 -3.49 -32.19 4.21
CA LEU A 895 -2.63 -32.00 5.37
C LEU A 895 -1.29 -32.75 5.23
N GLU A 896 -1.29 -33.96 4.68
CA GLU A 896 -0.06 -34.75 4.40
C GLU A 896 0.97 -33.97 3.55
N LEU A 897 0.51 -33.14 2.61
CA LEU A 897 1.37 -32.29 1.77
C LEU A 897 2.05 -31.16 2.54
N LEU A 898 1.47 -30.77 3.67
CA LEU A 898 1.88 -29.61 4.48
C LEU A 898 2.77 -29.98 5.66
N GLU A 899 2.86 -31.25 6.05
CA GLU A 899 3.60 -31.66 7.26
C GLU A 899 5.11 -31.40 7.18
N PRO A 900 5.78 -31.02 8.29
CA PRO A 900 5.23 -30.75 9.62
C PRO A 900 4.46 -29.42 9.77
N ILE A 901 3.31 -29.47 10.44
CA ILE A 901 2.46 -28.29 10.72
C ILE A 901 2.71 -27.81 12.15
N ASP A 902 3.00 -26.51 12.33
CA ASP A 902 3.24 -25.91 13.66
C ASP A 902 1.96 -25.83 14.50
N GLN A 903 0.85 -25.41 13.88
CA GLN A 903 -0.47 -25.26 14.51
C GLN A 903 -1.60 -25.37 13.49
N LYS A 904 -2.75 -25.94 13.90
CA LYS A 904 -3.98 -26.08 13.10
C LYS A 904 -5.14 -25.31 13.76
N PHE A 905 -5.94 -24.62 12.96
CA PHE A 905 -7.19 -23.97 13.39
C PHE A 905 -8.35 -24.45 12.51
N VAL A 906 -9.29 -25.21 13.08
CA VAL A 906 -10.37 -25.88 12.34
C VAL A 906 -11.67 -25.08 12.44
N ALA A 907 -12.23 -24.68 11.29
CA ALA A 907 -13.52 -24.01 11.17
C ALA A 907 -14.45 -24.77 10.24
N ILE A 908 -15.67 -25.07 10.71
CA ILE A 908 -16.76 -25.55 9.86
C ILE A 908 -17.77 -24.40 9.72
N SER A 909 -18.17 -24.12 8.48
CA SER A 909 -19.10 -23.04 8.13
C SER A 909 -20.28 -23.58 7.34
N ASP A 910 -21.48 -23.12 7.66
CA ASP A 910 -22.68 -23.41 6.86
C ASP A 910 -22.72 -22.53 5.61
N LEU A 911 -23.06 -23.12 4.47
CA LEU A 911 -23.37 -22.36 3.27
C LEU A 911 -24.87 -22.06 3.22
N TYR A 912 -25.22 -20.79 3.04
CA TYR A 912 -26.57 -20.31 2.87
C TYR A 912 -26.72 -19.62 1.50
N GLU A 913 -27.92 -19.70 0.93
CA GLU A 913 -28.30 -18.99 -0.29
C GLU A 913 -29.73 -18.41 -0.14
N PRO A 914 -30.03 -17.27 -0.78
CA PRO A 914 -31.37 -16.69 -0.76
C PRO A 914 -32.44 -17.65 -1.30
N ILE A 915 -33.63 -17.61 -0.67
CA ILE A 915 -34.87 -18.15 -1.26
C ILE A 915 -35.71 -17.05 -1.94
N ASP A 916 -35.36 -15.78 -1.70
CA ASP A 916 -36.01 -14.57 -2.21
C ASP A 916 -34.99 -13.81 -3.07
N ASP A 917 -35.36 -13.49 -4.31
CA ASP A 917 -34.51 -12.78 -5.27
C ASP A 917 -34.41 -11.27 -4.96
N GLY A 918 -35.30 -10.77 -4.09
CA GLY A 918 -35.39 -9.37 -3.68
C GLY A 918 -36.26 -8.52 -4.60
N SER A 919 -36.88 -9.08 -5.64
CA SER A 919 -37.69 -8.32 -6.61
C SER A 919 -38.90 -7.65 -5.97
N GLU A 920 -39.69 -8.40 -5.19
CA GLU A 920 -40.85 -7.89 -4.45
C GLU A 920 -40.45 -7.21 -3.14
N SER A 921 -39.65 -7.91 -2.32
CA SER A 921 -39.28 -7.47 -0.97
C SER A 921 -38.32 -6.28 -0.95
N GLN A 922 -37.57 -6.08 -2.03
CA GLN A 922 -36.42 -5.17 -2.15
C GLN A 922 -35.31 -5.45 -1.13
N VAL A 923 -35.25 -6.68 -0.62
CA VAL A 923 -34.18 -7.20 0.24
C VAL A 923 -33.31 -8.14 -0.58
N PHE A 924 -32.09 -7.70 -0.89
CA PHE A 924 -31.16 -8.44 -1.76
C PHE A 924 -30.10 -9.14 -0.91
N CYS A 925 -30.23 -10.45 -0.73
CA CYS A 925 -29.24 -11.26 -0.03
C CYS A 925 -28.06 -11.64 -0.94
N SER A 926 -26.86 -11.74 -0.36
CA SER A 926 -25.72 -12.46 -0.93
C SER A 926 -25.72 -13.94 -0.54
N CYS A 927 -24.96 -14.76 -1.27
CA CYS A 927 -24.74 -16.17 -0.94
C CYS A 927 -23.60 -16.33 0.08
N SER A 928 -23.44 -17.47 0.77
CA SER A 928 -22.25 -17.79 1.60
C SER A 928 -20.96 -17.96 0.76
N TYR A 929 -19.76 -17.92 1.37
CA TYR A 929 -18.51 -18.14 0.63
C TYR A 929 -18.26 -19.65 0.53
N ASP A 930 -18.25 -20.15 -0.70
CA ASP A 930 -17.93 -21.55 -1.01
C ASP A 930 -16.49 -21.94 -0.66
N ALA A 931 -16.16 -23.21 -0.86
CA ALA A 931 -14.83 -23.77 -0.63
C ALA A 931 -13.76 -23.33 -1.65
N THR A 932 -14.14 -22.65 -2.74
CA THR A 932 -13.15 -22.30 -3.78
C THR A 932 -12.12 -21.31 -3.25
N THR A 933 -10.87 -21.43 -3.70
CA THR A 933 -9.78 -20.50 -3.35
C THR A 933 -9.66 -19.33 -4.33
N HIS A 934 -10.72 -18.98 -5.06
CA HIS A 934 -10.76 -17.82 -5.96
C HIS A 934 -12.11 -17.09 -5.90
N PHE A 935 -12.16 -15.88 -6.48
CA PHE A 935 -13.31 -14.97 -6.40
C PHE A 935 -14.36 -15.12 -7.52
N GLU A 936 -14.22 -16.02 -8.48
CA GLU A 936 -15.11 -16.03 -9.67
C GLU A 936 -16.59 -16.29 -9.31
N THR A 937 -16.87 -17.25 -8.43
CA THR A 937 -18.25 -17.52 -7.94
C THR A 937 -18.81 -16.34 -7.14
N THR A 938 -17.97 -15.66 -6.37
CA THR A 938 -18.32 -14.41 -5.66
C THR A 938 -18.63 -13.26 -6.64
N CYS A 939 -17.89 -13.17 -7.75
CA CYS A 939 -18.13 -12.16 -8.76
C CYS A 939 -19.46 -12.37 -9.50
N ASN A 940 -19.86 -13.62 -9.71
CA ASN A 940 -21.16 -13.96 -10.27
C ASN A 940 -22.31 -13.57 -9.32
N ASP A 941 -22.18 -13.84 -8.01
CA ASP A 941 -23.13 -13.39 -6.98
C ASP A 941 -23.28 -11.84 -6.97
N ILE A 942 -22.16 -11.10 -6.99
CA ILE A 942 -22.17 -9.62 -7.06
C ILE A 942 -22.90 -9.11 -8.32
N LYS A 943 -22.63 -9.70 -9.49
CA LYS A 943 -23.28 -9.32 -10.75
C LYS A 943 -24.77 -9.64 -10.75
N ASP A 944 -25.16 -10.78 -10.17
CA ASP A 944 -26.56 -11.15 -10.05
C ASP A 944 -27.30 -10.19 -9.11
N ILE A 945 -26.78 -9.96 -7.89
CA ILE A 945 -27.33 -8.96 -6.96
C ILE A 945 -27.48 -7.60 -7.64
N TYR A 946 -26.44 -7.11 -8.33
CA TYR A 946 -26.50 -5.84 -9.05
C TYR A 946 -27.61 -5.84 -10.13
N LYS A 947 -27.75 -6.93 -10.90
CA LYS A 947 -28.79 -7.08 -11.91
C LYS A 947 -30.19 -7.05 -11.30
N ARG A 948 -30.42 -7.77 -10.19
CA ARG A 948 -31.68 -7.79 -9.43
C ARG A 948 -32.02 -6.41 -8.85
N MET A 949 -31.02 -5.66 -8.40
CA MET A 949 -31.18 -4.30 -7.84
C MET A 949 -31.43 -3.21 -8.88
N ALA A 950 -30.72 -3.25 -10.00
CA ALA A 950 -30.71 -2.19 -11.01
C ALA A 950 -31.71 -2.44 -12.15
N GLY A 951 -32.16 -3.68 -12.36
CA GLY A 951 -33.00 -4.09 -13.49
C GLY A 951 -32.23 -4.30 -14.81
N SER A 952 -30.91 -4.07 -14.82
CA SER A 952 -30.02 -4.25 -15.98
C SER A 952 -28.72 -4.94 -15.56
N ALA A 953 -28.08 -5.66 -16.49
CA ALA A 953 -26.77 -6.24 -16.24
C ALA A 953 -25.71 -5.17 -15.87
N PHE A 954 -24.66 -5.61 -15.16
CA PHE A 954 -23.49 -4.77 -14.91
C PHE A 954 -22.70 -4.57 -16.21
N ASP A 955 -22.81 -3.39 -16.80
CA ASP A 955 -22.15 -3.02 -18.05
C ASP A 955 -20.88 -2.21 -17.76
N PHE A 956 -19.73 -2.76 -18.11
CA PHE A 956 -18.41 -2.14 -17.91
C PHE A 956 -18.14 -0.95 -18.85
N GLU A 957 -18.86 -0.80 -19.97
CA GLU A 957 -18.60 0.23 -20.98
C GLU A 957 -19.47 1.47 -20.79
N ASN A 958 -20.78 1.31 -20.58
CA ASN A 958 -21.67 2.44 -20.28
C ASN A 958 -21.28 3.18 -18.98
N MET A 959 -20.59 2.49 -18.06
CA MET A 959 -20.08 3.07 -16.82
C MET A 959 -18.76 3.84 -17.01
N LYS A 960 -17.92 3.49 -17.99
CA LYS A 960 -16.75 4.32 -18.39
C LYS A 960 -17.19 5.66 -18.98
N ARG A 961 -18.18 5.67 -19.87
CA ARG A 961 -18.70 6.91 -20.49
C ARG A 961 -19.14 7.95 -19.43
N LYS A 962 -19.90 7.51 -18.42
CA LYS A 962 -20.37 8.40 -17.34
C LYS A 962 -19.26 8.93 -16.43
N GLN A 963 -18.11 8.26 -16.36
CA GLN A 963 -16.99 8.76 -15.55
C GLN A 963 -16.35 9.99 -16.20
N ASN A 964 -16.23 10.00 -17.53
CA ASN A 964 -15.79 11.16 -18.30
C ASN A 964 -16.80 12.33 -18.15
N ASP A 965 -18.11 12.04 -18.25
CA ASP A 965 -19.17 13.05 -18.08
C ASP A 965 -19.18 13.71 -16.68
N VAL A 966 -18.81 12.97 -15.63
CA VAL A 966 -18.85 13.45 -14.23
C VAL A 966 -17.61 14.26 -13.85
N PHE A 967 -16.45 13.99 -14.47
CA PHE A 967 -15.22 14.75 -14.24
C PHE A 967 -15.01 15.92 -15.21
N GLY A 968 -15.87 16.04 -16.24
CA GLY A 968 -16.04 17.29 -16.98
C GLY A 968 -14.88 17.67 -17.88
N GLU A 969 -14.56 16.83 -18.86
CA GLU A 969 -14.08 17.36 -20.14
C GLU A 969 -15.26 18.06 -20.83
N ALA A 970 -15.44 19.34 -20.53
CA ALA A 970 -16.28 20.21 -21.33
C ALA A 970 -15.49 20.61 -22.59
N ASP A 971 -16.02 20.29 -23.78
CA ASP A 971 -15.43 20.64 -25.08
C ASP A 971 -15.06 22.14 -25.15
N GLN A 972 -13.75 22.44 -25.20
CA GLN A 972 -13.15 23.71 -25.64
C GLN A 972 -11.80 23.46 -26.34
#